data_AF-A0AAD9EVU2-F1
#
_entry.id   AF-A0AAD9EVU2-F1
#
_cell.length_a   1.000
_cell.length_b   1.000
_cell.length_c   1.000
_cell.angle_alpha   90.00
_cell.angle_beta   90.00
_cell.angle_gamma   90.00
#
_symmetry.space_group_name_H-M   'P 1'
#
loop_
_entity.id
_entity.type
_entity.pdbx_description
1 polymer ?
#
loop_
_entity_poly.entity_id
_entity_poly.type
_entity_poly.pdbx_seq_one_letter_code
_entity_poly.pdbx_strand_id
1 'polypeptide(L)'
;MSREQQAVARARKAFETGRSKSVEHRIRQLKNLQRLFTEKQSVISAAVKKDLNKSEVGTQLYETLGLEGELNTAINHLKEWAAPRPVEKNLLTISDTVYIKPEPLGVVLIIGAWNYPWAVTIQPLIGAIAAGHGGPAANLHRQRALPRSDWGVSETQELLRQRFDHIFYTGNSVVGKLIMEAAAKNLTPVTLELGGKSPCYIDKNCDLTIACRRVAWGKYTNCGQTCIAPDYILCEPSIQDRVIEEVKKAIKEFYTDNPKTCPDYGRIINQRHFKRIMNMLEGSTVAAGGDNEESDCYIAPTVLRDVKPEAKVMQEEIFGPLLPILSVSGLDEAIKFINKGEKPLALYCFSSDNKVINRMTDETSSGGFLANDCLVHFSVGSLPFGGVGNSGMGCYHGKYSFDQLSHLRSCLIKKLNMEGVNRMRYPPHTPKKLGWARFFILNSVDLGWVGRMALLAVMVVVAAVVLQCTAQWCYQSQYSCDDTCRDPIRWAAQFPSCGGLRQSPINIVSTKVHVNSALPPFNFIGHTNTINITVENKGHSAHFALPHSVRLTGGALPGHYRAAQFHFHWGGNGRPGSEHTIDGEQFPMELHIVHIKEPYGSLAEAEHDMAGIALLAFLFEESPDDNPHLDSVIASLGRVKNNGSSTVIPNFRLSDIIPSDKDLFSYYRYVGSMTTPGCEQAVAWTLFHRTLPISSLQLDAITQQCRFWTGQPMTDIFRPTQPLDGRVVYRSKAGAALRGVMHWWVGVSSVLLGRTGLIH
;
A
#
# COMPACT_ATOMS: atom_id res chain seq x y z
N MET A 1 -29.03 -28.07 -34.68
CA MET A 1 -28.28 -27.40 -33.58
C MET A 1 -28.42 -25.90 -33.76
N SER A 2 -28.76 -25.17 -32.70
CA SER A 2 -28.79 -23.70 -32.69
C SER A 2 -27.38 -23.10 -32.93
N ARG A 3 -27.29 -21.80 -33.25
CA ARG A 3 -26.01 -21.12 -33.56
C ARG A 3 -25.15 -21.04 -32.29
N GLU A 4 -25.81 -20.84 -31.17
CA GLU A 4 -25.40 -20.91 -29.78
C GLU A 4 -24.80 -22.28 -29.45
N GLN A 5 -25.57 -23.36 -29.64
CA GLN A 5 -25.12 -24.74 -29.40
C GLN A 5 -23.90 -25.10 -30.29
N GLN A 6 -23.85 -24.64 -31.54
CA GLN A 6 -22.69 -24.81 -32.42
C GLN A 6 -21.45 -24.04 -31.92
N ALA A 7 -21.62 -22.84 -31.36
CA ALA A 7 -20.54 -22.06 -30.79
C ALA A 7 -19.97 -22.72 -29.52
N VAL A 8 -20.82 -23.16 -28.60
CA VAL A 8 -20.40 -23.85 -27.36
C VAL A 8 -19.74 -25.20 -27.68
N ALA A 9 -20.30 -25.99 -28.60
CA ALA A 9 -19.68 -27.25 -29.03
C ALA A 9 -18.27 -27.02 -29.66
N ARG A 10 -18.09 -25.93 -30.41
CA ARG A 10 -16.79 -25.55 -30.99
C ARG A 10 -15.78 -25.12 -29.91
N ALA A 11 -16.22 -24.34 -28.91
CA ALA A 11 -15.37 -23.94 -27.79
C ALA A 11 -14.95 -25.14 -26.93
N ARG A 12 -15.88 -26.06 -26.64
CA ARG A 12 -15.61 -27.27 -25.86
C ARG A 12 -14.67 -28.22 -26.58
N LYS A 13 -14.90 -28.49 -27.87
CA LYS A 13 -13.95 -29.26 -28.72
C LYS A 13 -12.57 -28.62 -28.80
N ALA A 14 -12.47 -27.29 -28.76
CA ALA A 14 -11.18 -26.59 -28.72
C ALA A 14 -10.46 -26.77 -27.36
N PHE A 15 -11.19 -26.72 -26.23
CA PHE A 15 -10.64 -27.02 -24.91
C PHE A 15 -10.12 -28.47 -24.80
N GLU A 16 -10.89 -29.43 -25.32
CA GLU A 16 -10.59 -30.86 -25.27
C GLU A 16 -9.27 -31.23 -25.97
N THR A 17 -8.80 -30.42 -26.94
CA THR A 17 -7.44 -30.57 -27.53
C THR A 17 -6.30 -30.41 -26.52
N GLY A 18 -6.57 -29.84 -25.34
CA GLY A 18 -5.57 -29.50 -24.34
C GLY A 18 -4.65 -28.32 -24.69
N ARG A 19 -4.83 -27.67 -25.86
CA ARG A 19 -3.95 -26.58 -26.34
C ARG A 19 -3.83 -25.42 -25.34
N SER A 20 -4.90 -25.11 -24.61
CA SER A 20 -4.94 -24.05 -23.60
C SER A 20 -4.19 -24.38 -22.30
N LYS A 21 -3.77 -25.64 -22.09
CA LYS A 21 -3.06 -26.06 -20.88
C LYS A 21 -1.65 -25.46 -20.79
N SER A 22 -0.95 -25.28 -21.91
CA SER A 22 0.39 -24.63 -21.97
C SER A 22 0.32 -23.16 -21.57
N VAL A 23 1.15 -22.75 -20.61
CA VAL A 23 1.29 -21.35 -20.17
C VAL A 23 1.80 -20.47 -21.32
N GLU A 24 2.69 -20.99 -22.16
CA GLU A 24 3.25 -20.34 -23.33
C GLU A 24 2.17 -20.08 -24.40
N HIS A 25 1.16 -20.94 -24.50
CA HIS A 25 0.00 -20.67 -25.36
C HIS A 25 -0.87 -19.55 -24.78
N ARG A 26 -1.16 -19.60 -23.46
CA ARG A 26 -1.95 -18.56 -22.77
C ARG A 26 -1.31 -17.18 -22.87
N ILE A 27 0.00 -17.06 -22.56
CA ILE A 27 0.77 -15.81 -22.71
C ILE A 27 0.70 -15.26 -24.14
N ARG A 28 0.74 -16.13 -25.17
CA ARG A 28 0.56 -15.70 -26.57
C ARG A 28 -0.87 -15.21 -26.86
N GLN A 29 -1.90 -15.76 -26.23
CA GLN A 29 -3.27 -15.23 -26.38
C GLN A 29 -3.41 -13.87 -25.66
N LEU A 30 -2.84 -13.71 -24.48
CA LEU A 30 -2.81 -12.44 -23.75
C LEU A 30 -2.07 -11.35 -24.56
N LYS A 31 -0.90 -11.64 -25.12
CA LYS A 31 -0.17 -10.69 -25.99
C LYS A 31 -0.90 -10.37 -27.30
N ASN A 32 -1.69 -11.29 -27.85
CA ASN A 32 -2.57 -10.99 -28.98
C ASN A 32 -3.74 -10.08 -28.60
N LEU A 33 -4.26 -10.21 -27.36
CA LEU A 33 -5.30 -9.34 -26.82
C LEU A 33 -4.75 -7.94 -26.48
N GLN A 34 -3.52 -7.84 -25.98
CA GLN A 34 -2.81 -6.57 -25.80
C GLN A 34 -2.66 -5.81 -27.12
N ARG A 35 -2.23 -6.49 -28.18
CA ARG A 35 -2.16 -5.92 -29.54
C ARG A 35 -3.51 -5.40 -30.05
N LEU A 36 -4.64 -6.00 -29.65
CA LEU A 36 -5.96 -5.54 -30.09
C LEU A 36 -6.24 -4.10 -29.66
N PHE A 37 -5.87 -3.73 -28.43
CA PHE A 37 -6.06 -2.37 -27.92
C PHE A 37 -5.21 -1.36 -28.72
N THR A 38 -3.91 -1.60 -28.83
CA THR A 38 -3.00 -0.72 -29.59
C THR A 38 -3.39 -0.62 -31.08
N GLU A 39 -3.78 -1.73 -31.72
CA GLU A 39 -4.09 -1.75 -33.15
C GLU A 39 -5.51 -1.24 -33.48
N LYS A 40 -6.41 -1.08 -32.50
CA LYS A 40 -7.82 -0.73 -32.75
C LYS A 40 -8.37 0.39 -31.84
N GLN A 41 -7.54 1.07 -31.07
CA GLN A 41 -7.89 2.19 -30.17
C GLN A 41 -8.95 3.14 -30.74
N SER A 42 -8.75 3.67 -31.95
CA SER A 42 -9.70 4.61 -32.57
C SER A 42 -11.06 3.97 -32.91
N VAL A 43 -11.09 2.69 -33.26
CA VAL A 43 -12.34 1.92 -33.52
C VAL A 43 -13.07 1.63 -32.20
N ILE A 44 -12.32 1.36 -31.13
CA ILE A 44 -12.83 1.19 -29.77
C ILE A 44 -13.46 2.51 -29.30
N SER A 45 -12.71 3.61 -29.35
CA SER A 45 -13.16 4.96 -29.00
C SER A 45 -14.37 5.41 -29.80
N ALA A 46 -14.41 5.18 -31.12
CA ALA A 46 -15.57 5.53 -31.94
C ALA A 46 -16.85 4.78 -31.55
N ALA A 47 -16.74 3.51 -31.11
CA ALA A 47 -17.88 2.75 -30.62
C ALA A 47 -18.35 3.21 -29.23
N VAL A 48 -17.44 3.41 -28.28
CA VAL A 48 -17.81 3.87 -26.92
C VAL A 48 -18.32 5.32 -26.95
N LYS A 49 -17.81 6.17 -27.85
CA LYS A 49 -18.38 7.49 -28.14
C LYS A 49 -19.80 7.38 -28.71
N LYS A 50 -20.07 6.42 -29.59
CA LYS A 50 -21.41 6.20 -30.14
C LYS A 50 -22.41 5.70 -29.09
N ASP A 51 -21.99 4.77 -28.23
CA ASP A 51 -22.90 4.08 -27.32
C ASP A 51 -23.09 4.83 -25.97
N LEU A 52 -22.13 5.66 -25.54
CA LEU A 52 -22.15 6.36 -24.23
C LEU A 52 -21.77 7.86 -24.28
N ASN A 53 -21.48 8.42 -25.46
CA ASN A 53 -20.91 9.77 -25.65
C ASN A 53 -19.55 10.00 -24.94
N LYS A 54 -18.85 8.95 -24.50
CA LYS A 54 -17.54 9.03 -23.84
C LYS A 54 -16.45 9.52 -24.82
N SER A 55 -15.62 10.48 -24.42
CA SER A 55 -14.51 11.00 -25.25
C SER A 55 -13.47 9.89 -25.56
N GLU A 56 -12.56 10.12 -26.52
CA GLU A 56 -11.47 9.17 -26.79
C GLU A 56 -10.53 9.02 -25.57
N VAL A 57 -10.15 10.14 -24.94
CA VAL A 57 -9.30 10.12 -23.73
C VAL A 57 -10.03 9.46 -22.57
N GLY A 58 -11.31 9.77 -22.36
CA GLY A 58 -12.15 9.11 -21.35
C GLY A 58 -12.36 7.62 -21.64
N THR A 59 -12.39 7.21 -22.91
CA THR A 59 -12.45 5.79 -23.29
C THR A 59 -11.14 5.09 -22.92
N GLN A 60 -9.98 5.68 -23.24
CA GLN A 60 -8.69 5.10 -22.84
C GLN A 60 -8.58 4.98 -21.32
N LEU A 61 -8.87 6.07 -20.59
CA LEU A 61 -8.76 6.15 -19.13
C LEU A 61 -9.67 5.16 -18.39
N TYR A 62 -10.93 5.01 -18.84
CA TYR A 62 -11.94 4.24 -18.12
C TYR A 62 -12.31 2.88 -18.74
N GLU A 63 -11.88 2.56 -19.96
CA GLU A 63 -12.11 1.23 -20.58
C GLU A 63 -10.83 0.43 -20.78
N THR A 64 -9.76 1.00 -21.37
CA THR A 64 -8.63 0.21 -21.89
C THR A 64 -7.38 0.23 -21.01
N LEU A 65 -7.06 1.34 -20.35
CA LEU A 65 -5.83 1.47 -19.53
C LEU A 65 -5.78 0.43 -18.39
N GLY A 66 -6.91 0.19 -17.73
CA GLY A 66 -7.03 -0.86 -16.71
C GLY A 66 -6.88 -2.28 -17.29
N LEU A 67 -7.34 -2.52 -18.52
CA LEU A 67 -7.19 -3.80 -19.22
C LEU A 67 -5.73 -4.04 -19.64
N GLU A 68 -5.00 -3.01 -20.03
CA GLU A 68 -3.57 -3.08 -20.31
C GLU A 68 -2.75 -3.37 -19.04
N GLY A 69 -3.15 -2.80 -17.89
CA GLY A 69 -2.62 -3.14 -16.56
C GLY A 69 -2.88 -4.61 -16.16
N GLU A 70 -4.12 -5.07 -16.26
CA GLU A 70 -4.52 -6.46 -15.99
C GLU A 70 -3.79 -7.44 -16.93
N LEU A 71 -3.65 -7.09 -18.22
CA LEU A 71 -2.88 -7.87 -19.20
C LEU A 71 -1.40 -7.99 -18.84
N ASN A 72 -0.73 -6.88 -18.51
CA ASN A 72 0.67 -6.90 -18.11
C ASN A 72 0.88 -7.74 -16.83
N THR A 73 0.00 -7.55 -15.84
CA THR A 73 -0.01 -8.33 -14.58
C THR A 73 -0.15 -9.82 -14.85
N ALA A 74 -1.14 -10.22 -15.66
CA ALA A 74 -1.36 -11.62 -16.03
C ALA A 74 -0.19 -12.20 -16.86
N ILE A 75 0.36 -11.44 -17.82
CA ILE A 75 1.52 -11.89 -18.64
C ILE A 75 2.75 -12.16 -17.76
N ASN A 76 3.00 -11.32 -16.76
CA ASN A 76 4.17 -11.42 -15.90
C ASN A 76 4.03 -12.55 -14.87
N HIS A 77 2.89 -12.65 -14.18
CA HIS A 77 2.72 -13.58 -13.05
C HIS A 77 2.10 -14.94 -13.40
N LEU A 78 1.55 -15.16 -14.60
CA LEU A 78 0.85 -16.42 -14.93
C LEU A 78 1.71 -17.70 -14.74
N LYS A 79 3.04 -17.63 -14.89
CA LYS A 79 3.94 -18.77 -14.58
C LYS A 79 3.89 -19.16 -13.10
N GLU A 80 3.84 -18.17 -12.21
CA GLU A 80 3.75 -18.30 -10.77
C GLU A 80 2.34 -18.76 -10.37
N TRP A 81 1.30 -18.09 -10.89
CA TRP A 81 -0.10 -18.42 -10.57
C TRP A 81 -0.49 -19.85 -10.95
N ALA A 82 0.02 -20.36 -12.09
CA ALA A 82 -0.24 -21.71 -12.58
C ALA A 82 0.68 -22.79 -11.98
N ALA A 83 1.64 -22.43 -11.12
CA ALA A 83 2.51 -23.39 -10.46
C ALA A 83 1.74 -24.22 -9.40
N PRO A 84 2.18 -25.46 -9.12
CA PRO A 84 1.79 -26.18 -7.91
C PRO A 84 2.14 -25.36 -6.66
N ARG A 85 1.18 -25.18 -5.74
CA ARG A 85 1.32 -24.37 -4.53
C ARG A 85 1.47 -25.31 -3.32
N PRO A 86 2.66 -25.47 -2.73
CA PRO A 86 2.82 -26.25 -1.51
C PRO A 86 1.92 -25.73 -0.40
N VAL A 87 1.43 -26.62 0.46
CA VAL A 87 0.59 -26.26 1.62
C VAL A 87 1.20 -26.80 2.91
N GLU A 88 0.75 -26.27 4.05
CA GLU A 88 1.13 -26.77 5.36
C GLU A 88 0.75 -28.26 5.50
N LYS A 89 1.57 -29.01 6.24
CA LYS A 89 1.40 -30.45 6.49
C LYS A 89 1.20 -30.67 7.98
N ASN A 90 0.48 -31.72 8.33
CA ASN A 90 0.38 -32.19 9.72
C ASN A 90 1.32 -33.39 9.95
N LEU A 91 1.39 -33.86 11.20
CA LEU A 91 2.29 -34.95 11.59
C LEU A 91 2.04 -36.27 10.85
N LEU A 92 0.82 -36.49 10.32
CA LEU A 92 0.47 -37.69 9.54
C LEU A 92 0.83 -37.56 8.04
N THR A 93 1.11 -36.34 7.57
CA THR A 93 1.42 -36.04 6.15
C THR A 93 2.80 -35.40 5.93
N ILE A 94 3.59 -35.18 6.98
CA ILE A 94 4.92 -34.53 6.95
C ILE A 94 5.85 -35.07 5.84
N SER A 95 5.89 -36.40 5.66
CA SER A 95 6.69 -37.12 4.67
C SER A 95 6.12 -37.17 3.25
N ASP A 96 4.86 -36.76 3.07
CA ASP A 96 4.14 -36.79 1.79
C ASP A 96 4.38 -35.50 0.98
N THR A 97 4.11 -35.56 -0.32
CA THR A 97 4.07 -34.35 -1.15
C THR A 97 2.63 -33.81 -1.17
N VAL A 98 2.41 -32.64 -0.56
CA VAL A 98 1.08 -32.02 -0.39
C VAL A 98 1.06 -30.63 -1.01
N TYR A 99 0.12 -30.38 -1.92
CA TYR A 99 0.02 -29.12 -2.66
C TYR A 99 -1.37 -28.89 -3.25
N ILE A 100 -1.68 -27.64 -3.62
CA ILE A 100 -2.82 -27.26 -4.46
C ILE A 100 -2.32 -27.10 -5.90
N LYS A 101 -3.08 -27.60 -6.88
CA LYS A 101 -2.81 -27.44 -8.31
C LYS A 101 -3.99 -26.75 -9.00
N PRO A 102 -3.83 -25.51 -9.49
CA PRO A 102 -4.82 -24.89 -10.36
C PRO A 102 -4.98 -25.66 -11.68
N GLU A 103 -6.21 -25.96 -12.06
CA GLU A 103 -6.56 -26.52 -13.37
C GLU A 103 -7.81 -25.80 -13.94
N PRO A 104 -7.88 -25.53 -15.27
CA PRO A 104 -9.00 -24.81 -15.88
C PRO A 104 -10.31 -25.61 -15.79
N LEU A 105 -11.42 -24.91 -15.54
CA LEU A 105 -12.76 -25.50 -15.39
C LEU A 105 -13.28 -26.09 -16.71
N GLY A 106 -13.07 -25.38 -17.83
CA GLY A 106 -13.43 -25.85 -19.19
C GLY A 106 -13.74 -24.74 -20.19
N VAL A 107 -15.03 -24.48 -20.38
CA VAL A 107 -15.58 -23.39 -21.19
C VAL A 107 -16.34 -22.42 -20.28
N VAL A 108 -15.91 -21.16 -20.29
CA VAL A 108 -16.54 -20.06 -19.54
C VAL A 108 -17.48 -19.27 -20.45
N LEU A 109 -18.68 -18.98 -19.94
CA LEU A 109 -19.55 -17.94 -20.50
C LEU A 109 -19.26 -16.61 -19.79
N ILE A 110 -19.13 -15.52 -20.54
CA ILE A 110 -18.97 -14.16 -20.00
C ILE A 110 -20.09 -13.30 -20.60
N ILE A 111 -20.92 -12.74 -19.74
CA ILE A 111 -22.01 -11.81 -20.08
C ILE A 111 -21.69 -10.46 -19.43
N GLY A 112 -21.10 -9.55 -20.20
CA GLY A 112 -20.77 -8.20 -19.74
C GLY A 112 -21.97 -7.24 -19.76
N ALA A 113 -21.89 -6.17 -18.98
CA ALA A 113 -22.82 -5.05 -18.98
C ALA A 113 -22.47 -3.98 -20.05
N TRP A 114 -23.41 -3.08 -20.32
CA TRP A 114 -23.34 -2.07 -21.39
C TRP A 114 -22.60 -0.77 -21.00
N ASN A 115 -22.32 -0.56 -19.71
CA ASN A 115 -21.93 0.75 -19.17
C ASN A 115 -20.41 1.00 -19.16
N TYR A 116 -19.61 -0.05 -19.07
CA TYR A 116 -18.19 -0.04 -19.43
C TYR A 116 -17.91 -1.27 -20.32
N PRO A 117 -18.43 -1.28 -21.56
CA PRO A 117 -18.67 -2.50 -22.33
C PRO A 117 -17.39 -3.24 -22.72
N TRP A 118 -16.23 -2.57 -22.67
CA TRP A 118 -14.94 -3.21 -22.83
C TRP A 118 -14.37 -3.70 -21.50
N ALA A 119 -14.37 -2.87 -20.46
CA ALA A 119 -13.82 -3.24 -19.15
C ALA A 119 -14.48 -4.52 -18.59
N VAL A 120 -15.81 -4.52 -18.43
CA VAL A 120 -16.54 -5.63 -17.78
C VAL A 120 -16.65 -6.88 -18.65
N THR A 121 -16.35 -6.78 -19.95
CA THR A 121 -16.34 -7.93 -20.87
C THR A 121 -14.95 -8.55 -21.00
N ILE A 122 -13.90 -7.72 -21.06
CA ILE A 122 -12.54 -8.19 -21.35
C ILE A 122 -11.72 -8.46 -20.09
N GLN A 123 -11.96 -7.77 -18.97
CA GLN A 123 -11.23 -8.04 -17.73
C GLN A 123 -11.46 -9.49 -17.21
N PRO A 124 -12.69 -10.01 -17.08
CA PRO A 124 -12.91 -11.44 -16.79
C PRO A 124 -12.40 -12.37 -17.89
N LEU A 125 -12.29 -11.91 -19.15
CA LEU A 125 -11.72 -12.70 -20.24
C LEU A 125 -10.19 -12.85 -20.11
N ILE A 126 -9.48 -11.82 -19.64
CA ILE A 126 -8.05 -11.92 -19.31
C ILE A 126 -7.85 -13.01 -18.25
N GLY A 127 -8.69 -13.02 -17.20
CA GLY A 127 -8.78 -14.10 -16.22
C GLY A 127 -9.01 -15.47 -16.83
N ALA A 128 -10.03 -15.62 -17.67
CA ALA A 128 -10.36 -16.91 -18.31
C ALA A 128 -9.23 -17.44 -19.21
N ILE A 129 -8.57 -16.57 -19.98
CA ILE A 129 -7.41 -16.93 -20.81
C ILE A 129 -6.22 -17.32 -19.92
N ALA A 130 -5.95 -16.58 -18.85
CA ALA A 130 -4.89 -16.87 -17.90
C ALA A 130 -5.11 -18.22 -17.19
N ALA A 131 -6.31 -18.50 -16.70
CA ALA A 131 -6.67 -19.78 -16.07
C ALA A 131 -6.60 -20.98 -17.04
N GLY A 132 -6.71 -20.76 -18.36
CA GLY A 132 -6.43 -21.76 -19.40
C GLY A 132 -7.65 -22.41 -20.03
N HIS A 133 -8.75 -21.67 -20.12
CA HIS A 133 -10.00 -22.16 -20.73
C HIS A 133 -9.89 -22.35 -22.25
N GLY A 134 -10.81 -23.14 -22.80
CA GLY A 134 -11.10 -23.04 -24.23
C GLY A 134 -11.58 -21.64 -24.56
N GLY A 135 -11.18 -21.10 -25.71
CA GLY A 135 -11.54 -19.74 -26.12
C GLY A 135 -13.04 -19.49 -25.93
N PRO A 136 -13.43 -18.36 -25.34
CA PRO A 136 -14.72 -18.19 -24.67
C PRO A 136 -15.89 -18.34 -25.64
N ALA A 137 -17.07 -18.65 -25.11
CA ALA A 137 -18.32 -18.47 -25.84
C ALA A 137 -18.78 -16.99 -25.88
N ALA A 138 -17.90 -16.05 -25.51
CA ALA A 138 -18.10 -14.62 -25.63
C ALA A 138 -17.90 -14.14 -27.09
N ASN A 139 -18.47 -12.98 -27.42
CA ASN A 139 -18.79 -12.57 -28.79
C ASN A 139 -17.64 -12.05 -29.68
N LEU A 140 -16.42 -12.61 -29.55
CA LEU A 140 -15.32 -12.37 -30.50
C LEU A 140 -15.51 -13.17 -31.82
N HIS A 141 -16.58 -12.85 -32.55
CA HIS A 141 -16.75 -13.30 -33.93
C HIS A 141 -15.76 -12.56 -34.86
N ARG A 142 -15.13 -13.32 -35.77
CA ARG A 142 -13.85 -13.01 -36.41
C ARG A 142 -13.87 -11.90 -37.49
N GLN A 143 -14.87 -11.02 -37.48
CA GLN A 143 -15.07 -9.98 -38.51
C GLN A 143 -15.61 -8.63 -37.98
N ARG A 144 -15.88 -8.48 -36.67
CA ARG A 144 -16.21 -7.19 -36.05
C ARG A 144 -15.37 -7.00 -34.79
N ALA A 145 -14.54 -5.96 -34.77
CA ALA A 145 -13.60 -5.67 -33.67
C ALA A 145 -14.27 -4.97 -32.47
N LEU A 146 -15.52 -5.31 -32.16
CA LEU A 146 -16.37 -4.65 -31.15
C LEU A 146 -17.18 -5.70 -30.37
N PRO A 147 -17.30 -5.62 -29.03
CA PRO A 147 -18.18 -6.46 -28.23
C PRO A 147 -19.65 -6.03 -28.38
N ARG A 148 -20.20 -6.12 -29.61
CA ARG A 148 -21.62 -5.93 -29.84
C ARG A 148 -22.39 -7.16 -29.37
N SER A 149 -23.40 -6.95 -28.54
CA SER A 149 -24.46 -7.93 -28.30
C SER A 149 -25.39 -8.02 -29.53
N ASP A 150 -24.89 -8.60 -30.63
CA ASP A 150 -25.69 -9.01 -31.80
C ASP A 150 -26.57 -10.26 -31.45
N TRP A 151 -27.05 -10.34 -30.19
CA TRP A 151 -27.80 -11.41 -29.54
C TRP A 151 -28.63 -10.79 -28.40
N GLY A 152 -29.95 -10.93 -28.42
CA GLY A 152 -30.86 -10.40 -27.41
C GLY A 152 -31.14 -11.32 -26.22
N VAL A 153 -32.30 -11.12 -25.58
CA VAL A 153 -32.76 -11.91 -24.42
C VAL A 153 -33.01 -13.37 -24.80
N SER A 154 -33.66 -13.61 -25.95
CA SER A 154 -33.95 -14.95 -26.50
C SER A 154 -32.68 -15.78 -26.72
N GLU A 155 -31.65 -15.15 -27.26
CA GLU A 155 -30.37 -15.74 -27.59
C GLU A 155 -29.51 -15.96 -26.34
N THR A 156 -29.60 -15.05 -25.37
CA THR A 156 -29.00 -15.22 -24.04
C THR A 156 -29.66 -16.40 -23.31
N GLN A 157 -30.98 -16.58 -23.40
CA GLN A 157 -31.68 -17.74 -22.85
C GLN A 157 -31.28 -19.05 -23.55
N GLU A 158 -31.08 -19.05 -24.87
CA GLU A 158 -30.62 -20.23 -25.61
C GLU A 158 -29.15 -20.56 -25.30
N LEU A 159 -28.28 -19.57 -25.08
CA LEU A 159 -26.94 -19.77 -24.53
C LEU A 159 -27.00 -20.37 -23.12
N LEU A 160 -27.83 -19.84 -22.23
CA LEU A 160 -27.96 -20.32 -20.84
C LEU A 160 -28.55 -21.74 -20.70
N ARG A 161 -29.11 -22.33 -21.77
CA ARG A 161 -29.46 -23.76 -21.84
C ARG A 161 -28.24 -24.66 -22.08
N GLN A 162 -27.14 -24.13 -22.61
CA GLN A 162 -25.94 -24.90 -22.93
C GLN A 162 -25.10 -25.13 -21.67
N ARG A 163 -24.37 -26.26 -21.62
CA ARG A 163 -23.48 -26.57 -20.49
C ARG A 163 -22.19 -25.75 -20.55
N PHE A 164 -21.98 -24.93 -19.53
CA PHE A 164 -20.72 -24.24 -19.22
C PHE A 164 -20.10 -24.81 -17.94
N ASP A 165 -18.80 -24.57 -17.77
CA ASP A 165 -18.05 -25.00 -16.57
C ASP A 165 -17.80 -23.82 -15.61
N HIS A 166 -18.07 -22.58 -16.04
CA HIS A 166 -18.32 -21.39 -15.21
C HIS A 166 -19.19 -20.38 -15.98
N ILE A 167 -20.01 -19.57 -15.29
CA ILE A 167 -20.70 -18.42 -15.88
C ILE A 167 -20.34 -17.14 -15.12
N PHE A 168 -19.75 -16.18 -15.82
CA PHE A 168 -19.47 -14.84 -15.31
C PHE A 168 -20.52 -13.86 -15.83
N TYR A 169 -21.18 -13.11 -14.94
CA TYR A 169 -22.18 -12.11 -15.29
C TYR A 169 -21.91 -10.77 -14.59
N THR A 170 -22.06 -9.67 -15.33
CA THR A 170 -22.13 -8.32 -14.77
C THR A 170 -23.46 -7.67 -15.12
N GLY A 171 -24.16 -7.10 -14.13
CA GLY A 171 -25.39 -6.35 -14.36
C GLY A 171 -26.28 -6.17 -13.13
N ASN A 172 -27.54 -6.64 -13.19
CA ASN A 172 -28.55 -6.40 -12.16
C ASN A 172 -29.01 -7.68 -11.47
N SER A 173 -29.45 -7.57 -10.21
CA SER A 173 -29.77 -8.72 -9.37
C SER A 173 -31.02 -9.50 -9.78
N VAL A 174 -31.94 -8.91 -10.54
CA VAL A 174 -33.09 -9.63 -11.13
C VAL A 174 -32.61 -10.63 -12.18
N VAL A 175 -31.74 -10.20 -13.10
CA VAL A 175 -31.15 -11.08 -14.12
C VAL A 175 -30.11 -12.03 -13.53
N GLY A 176 -29.34 -11.60 -12.52
CA GLY A 176 -28.40 -12.46 -11.80
C GLY A 176 -29.09 -13.70 -11.19
N LYS A 177 -30.30 -13.54 -10.63
CA LYS A 177 -31.12 -14.65 -10.11
C LYS A 177 -31.53 -15.63 -11.22
N LEU A 178 -31.94 -15.14 -12.40
CA LEU A 178 -32.27 -15.99 -13.56
C LEU A 178 -31.05 -16.74 -14.11
N ILE A 179 -29.86 -16.11 -14.09
CA ILE A 179 -28.60 -16.75 -14.50
C ILE A 179 -28.21 -17.86 -13.52
N MET A 180 -28.37 -17.64 -12.22
CA MET A 180 -28.13 -18.66 -11.20
C MET A 180 -29.11 -19.85 -11.30
N GLU A 181 -30.39 -19.58 -11.60
CA GLU A 181 -31.41 -20.62 -11.86
C GLU A 181 -31.07 -21.46 -13.10
N ALA A 182 -30.55 -20.84 -14.16
CA ALA A 182 -30.07 -21.56 -15.34
C ALA A 182 -28.79 -22.38 -15.04
N ALA A 183 -27.83 -21.81 -14.30
CA ALA A 183 -26.59 -22.47 -13.92
C ALA A 183 -26.81 -23.73 -13.06
N ALA A 184 -27.79 -23.69 -12.14
CA ALA A 184 -28.17 -24.81 -11.28
C ALA A 184 -28.51 -26.08 -12.07
N LYS A 185 -29.09 -25.96 -13.28
CA LYS A 185 -29.47 -27.09 -14.15
C LYS A 185 -28.28 -27.93 -14.62
N ASN A 186 -27.06 -27.37 -14.57
CA ASN A 186 -25.81 -28.05 -14.90
C ASN A 186 -24.84 -28.16 -13.70
N LEU A 187 -25.24 -27.71 -12.51
CA LEU A 187 -24.37 -27.45 -11.34
C LEU A 187 -23.17 -26.55 -11.69
N THR A 188 -23.35 -25.61 -12.62
CA THR A 188 -22.29 -24.70 -13.07
C THR A 188 -22.02 -23.62 -12.01
N PRO A 189 -20.76 -23.39 -11.58
CA PRO A 189 -20.43 -22.27 -10.70
C PRO A 189 -20.62 -20.92 -11.40
N VAL A 190 -20.91 -19.88 -10.61
CA VAL A 190 -21.16 -18.53 -11.09
C VAL A 190 -20.26 -17.50 -10.40
N THR A 191 -19.92 -16.42 -11.12
CA THR A 191 -19.55 -15.13 -10.53
C THR A 191 -20.59 -14.12 -10.97
N LEU A 192 -21.18 -13.41 -10.01
CA LEU A 192 -22.24 -12.43 -10.24
C LEU A 192 -21.79 -11.06 -9.70
N GLU A 193 -21.43 -10.15 -10.60
CA GLU A 193 -21.10 -8.76 -10.30
C GLU A 193 -22.36 -7.90 -10.49
N LEU A 194 -23.01 -7.47 -9.41
CA LEU A 194 -24.34 -6.85 -9.46
C LEU A 194 -24.33 -5.42 -8.87
N GLY A 195 -25.28 -4.61 -9.31
CA GLY A 195 -25.48 -3.25 -8.82
C GLY A 195 -26.01 -3.13 -7.39
N GLY A 196 -26.17 -1.89 -6.92
CA GLY A 196 -26.74 -1.55 -5.62
C GLY A 196 -26.55 -0.07 -5.27
N LYS A 197 -27.34 0.42 -4.31
CA LYS A 197 -27.25 1.82 -3.85
C LYS A 197 -26.02 2.01 -2.95
N SER A 198 -24.85 2.19 -3.55
CA SER A 198 -23.57 2.37 -2.85
C SER A 198 -23.56 3.70 -2.05
N PRO A 199 -23.62 3.67 -0.70
CA PRO A 199 -23.75 4.88 0.12
C PRO A 199 -22.45 5.67 0.22
N CYS A 200 -22.57 6.97 0.48
CA CYS A 200 -21.45 7.86 0.81
C CYS A 200 -21.74 8.64 2.09
N TYR A 201 -21.16 8.21 3.21
CA TYR A 201 -21.18 8.99 4.44
C TYR A 201 -20.14 10.12 4.39
N ILE A 202 -20.54 11.33 4.75
CA ILE A 202 -19.65 12.48 4.92
C ILE A 202 -19.81 12.99 6.35
N ASP A 203 -18.74 12.85 7.13
CA ASP A 203 -18.61 13.37 8.48
C ASP A 203 -18.45 14.91 8.47
N LYS A 204 -18.88 15.58 9.54
CA LYS A 204 -18.58 17.00 9.76
C LYS A 204 -17.10 17.28 10.01
N ASN A 205 -16.35 16.28 10.48
CA ASN A 205 -14.92 16.37 10.75
C ASN A 205 -14.06 15.93 9.54
N CYS A 206 -14.30 16.48 8.35
CA CYS A 206 -13.45 16.27 7.17
C CYS A 206 -13.28 17.56 6.33
N ASP A 207 -12.33 17.54 5.38
CA ASP A 207 -12.27 18.55 4.33
C ASP A 207 -13.44 18.33 3.35
N LEU A 208 -14.48 19.16 3.47
CA LEU A 208 -15.67 19.06 2.61
C LEU A 208 -15.38 19.43 1.15
N THR A 209 -14.39 20.27 0.86
CA THR A 209 -14.03 20.65 -0.50
C THR A 209 -13.37 19.47 -1.21
N ILE A 210 -12.41 18.80 -0.57
CA ILE A 210 -11.78 17.58 -1.10
C ILE A 210 -12.79 16.43 -1.19
N ALA A 211 -13.62 16.22 -0.15
CA ALA A 211 -14.62 15.17 -0.14
C ALA A 211 -15.65 15.34 -1.27
N CYS A 212 -16.28 16.51 -1.38
CA CYS A 212 -17.30 16.77 -2.38
C CYS A 212 -16.73 16.77 -3.81
N ARG A 213 -15.48 17.21 -4.01
CA ARG A 213 -14.75 17.07 -5.29
C ARG A 213 -14.64 15.60 -5.72
N ARG A 214 -14.21 14.73 -4.80
CA ARG A 214 -14.06 13.27 -5.06
C ARG A 214 -15.40 12.59 -5.30
N VAL A 215 -16.42 12.91 -4.50
CA VAL A 215 -17.78 12.39 -4.66
C VAL A 215 -18.41 12.86 -5.98
N ALA A 216 -18.24 14.12 -6.38
CA ALA A 216 -18.73 14.63 -7.65
C ALA A 216 -18.06 13.94 -8.85
N TRP A 217 -16.75 13.75 -8.83
CA TRP A 217 -16.05 12.98 -9.86
C TRP A 217 -16.56 11.54 -9.92
N GLY A 218 -16.64 10.86 -8.77
CA GLY A 218 -17.15 9.49 -8.68
C GLY A 218 -18.61 9.34 -9.14
N LYS A 219 -19.43 10.38 -8.93
CA LYS A 219 -20.85 10.40 -9.30
C LYS A 219 -21.09 10.67 -10.78
N TYR A 220 -20.43 11.67 -11.35
CA TYR A 220 -20.79 12.20 -12.67
C TYR A 220 -19.93 11.61 -13.81
N THR A 221 -18.82 10.93 -13.49
CA THR A 221 -18.15 9.99 -14.42
C THR A 221 -19.17 9.02 -15.01
N ASN A 222 -19.13 8.83 -16.33
CA ASN A 222 -20.07 8.00 -17.10
C ASN A 222 -21.56 8.39 -16.93
N CYS A 223 -21.84 9.64 -16.53
CA CYS A 223 -23.15 10.11 -16.07
C CYS A 223 -23.75 9.27 -14.93
N GLY A 224 -22.93 8.71 -14.04
CA GLY A 224 -23.37 7.89 -12.92
C GLY A 224 -23.86 6.49 -13.28
N GLN A 225 -23.65 6.05 -14.53
CA GLN A 225 -23.99 4.72 -15.01
C GLN A 225 -22.89 3.72 -14.58
N THR A 226 -22.72 3.53 -13.28
CA THR A 226 -21.58 2.84 -12.67
C THR A 226 -22.01 2.17 -11.38
N CYS A 227 -21.89 0.84 -11.28
CA CYS A 227 -22.35 0.04 -10.13
C CYS A 227 -21.70 0.45 -8.78
N ILE A 228 -20.52 1.06 -8.85
CA ILE A 228 -19.76 1.59 -7.71
C ILE A 228 -19.76 3.13 -7.64
N ALA A 229 -20.56 3.86 -8.43
CA ALA A 229 -20.73 5.30 -8.18
C ALA A 229 -21.34 5.51 -6.78
N PRO A 230 -20.97 6.58 -6.04
CA PRO A 230 -21.68 6.98 -4.83
C PRO A 230 -23.13 7.29 -5.20
N ASP A 231 -24.05 6.41 -4.84
CA ASP A 231 -25.45 6.51 -5.27
C ASP A 231 -26.14 7.68 -4.55
N TYR A 232 -25.96 7.78 -3.23
CA TYR A 232 -26.50 8.83 -2.36
C TYR A 232 -25.52 9.25 -1.26
N ILE A 233 -25.70 10.46 -0.72
CA ILE A 233 -24.93 10.98 0.43
C ILE A 233 -25.75 10.87 1.73
N LEU A 234 -25.07 10.50 2.81
CA LEU A 234 -25.52 10.63 4.20
C LEU A 234 -24.64 11.65 4.92
N CYS A 235 -25.21 12.71 5.50
CA CYS A 235 -24.45 13.72 6.24
C CYS A 235 -25.29 14.38 7.36
N GLU A 236 -24.63 15.10 8.28
CA GLU A 236 -25.37 15.87 9.30
C GLU A 236 -26.07 17.10 8.69
N PRO A 237 -27.28 17.48 9.17
CA PRO A 237 -27.99 18.69 8.71
C PRO A 237 -27.11 19.94 8.69
N SER A 238 -26.23 20.09 9.69
CA SER A 238 -25.32 21.23 9.85
C SER A 238 -24.24 21.37 8.77
N ILE A 239 -24.06 20.37 7.89
CA ILE A 239 -23.11 20.42 6.76
C ILE A 239 -23.78 20.23 5.39
N GLN A 240 -25.09 19.96 5.34
CA GLN A 240 -25.80 19.67 4.09
C GLN A 240 -25.64 20.79 3.05
N ASP A 241 -25.87 22.05 3.45
CA ASP A 241 -25.65 23.26 2.65
C ASP A 241 -24.23 23.35 2.07
N ARG A 242 -23.22 23.07 2.90
CA ARG A 242 -21.82 23.12 2.48
C ARG A 242 -21.48 22.02 1.49
N VAL A 243 -22.00 20.80 1.71
CA VAL A 243 -21.84 19.68 0.77
C VAL A 243 -22.45 20.05 -0.59
N ILE A 244 -23.63 20.67 -0.62
CA ILE A 244 -24.29 21.13 -1.85
C ILE A 244 -23.42 22.16 -2.58
N GLU A 245 -22.92 23.19 -1.90
CA GLU A 245 -22.09 24.22 -2.56
C GLU A 245 -20.72 23.71 -3.01
N GLU A 246 -20.06 22.82 -2.27
CA GLU A 246 -18.80 22.21 -2.72
C GLU A 246 -19.01 21.23 -3.89
N VAL A 247 -20.10 20.46 -3.92
CA VAL A 247 -20.46 19.63 -5.10
C VAL A 247 -20.77 20.52 -6.32
N LYS A 248 -21.50 21.65 -6.14
CA LYS A 248 -21.77 22.61 -7.22
C LYS A 248 -20.49 23.20 -7.82
N LYS A 249 -19.51 23.56 -6.98
CA LYS A 249 -18.18 24.02 -7.43
C LYS A 249 -17.48 22.95 -8.26
N ALA A 250 -17.46 21.70 -7.79
CA ALA A 250 -16.83 20.59 -8.51
C ALA A 250 -17.52 20.27 -9.85
N ILE A 251 -18.85 20.32 -9.91
CA ILE A 251 -19.61 20.20 -11.18
C ILE A 251 -19.16 21.27 -12.18
N LYS A 252 -19.11 22.54 -11.75
CA LYS A 252 -18.70 23.66 -12.61
C LYS A 252 -17.23 23.56 -13.04
N GLU A 253 -16.35 23.06 -12.17
CA GLU A 253 -14.95 22.82 -12.52
C GLU A 253 -14.80 21.75 -13.60
N PHE A 254 -15.46 20.60 -13.45
CA PHE A 254 -15.30 19.47 -14.36
C PHE A 254 -16.03 19.64 -15.70
N TYR A 255 -17.20 20.28 -15.69
CA TYR A 255 -18.12 20.31 -16.83
C TYR A 255 -18.45 21.71 -17.35
N THR A 256 -17.79 22.75 -16.83
CA THR A 256 -18.05 24.18 -17.10
C THR A 256 -19.46 24.63 -16.67
N ASP A 257 -19.85 25.85 -17.04
CA ASP A 257 -21.22 26.33 -16.88
C ASP A 257 -22.24 25.63 -17.81
N ASN A 258 -21.80 24.84 -18.80
CA ASN A 258 -22.70 24.07 -19.67
C ASN A 258 -22.23 22.59 -19.85
N PRO A 259 -22.64 21.69 -18.94
CA PRO A 259 -22.32 20.26 -19.02
C PRO A 259 -22.81 19.56 -20.28
N LYS A 260 -23.89 20.05 -20.93
CA LYS A 260 -24.40 19.45 -22.17
C LYS A 260 -23.36 19.49 -23.29
N THR A 261 -22.58 20.56 -23.35
CA THR A 261 -21.53 20.79 -24.36
C THR A 261 -20.14 20.29 -23.95
N CYS A 262 -19.96 19.79 -22.72
CA CYS A 262 -18.68 19.26 -22.28
C CYS A 262 -18.33 17.94 -23.02
N PRO A 263 -17.14 17.83 -23.67
CA PRO A 263 -16.76 16.62 -24.42
C PRO A 263 -16.68 15.33 -23.59
N ASP A 264 -16.41 15.48 -22.28
CA ASP A 264 -16.23 14.38 -21.32
C ASP A 264 -17.49 14.08 -20.49
N TYR A 265 -18.60 14.79 -20.73
CA TYR A 265 -19.90 14.43 -20.17
C TYR A 265 -20.65 13.48 -21.12
N GLY A 266 -20.96 12.28 -20.63
CA GLY A 266 -21.61 11.22 -21.39
C GLY A 266 -23.08 11.49 -21.73
N ARG A 267 -23.82 10.43 -22.07
CA ARG A 267 -25.28 10.41 -22.20
C ARG A 267 -25.86 9.17 -21.54
N ILE A 268 -27.16 9.20 -21.25
CA ILE A 268 -27.88 8.00 -20.79
C ILE A 268 -28.01 7.03 -21.97
N ILE A 269 -27.68 5.76 -21.75
CA ILE A 269 -27.55 4.72 -22.80
C ILE A 269 -28.76 4.60 -23.76
N ASN A 270 -29.97 4.90 -23.31
CA ASN A 270 -31.18 4.92 -24.13
C ASN A 270 -32.37 5.57 -23.42
N GLN A 271 -33.44 5.80 -24.20
CA GLN A 271 -34.72 6.36 -23.79
C GLN A 271 -35.38 5.64 -22.59
N ARG A 272 -35.23 4.32 -22.45
CA ARG A 272 -35.81 3.59 -21.31
C ARG A 272 -35.11 3.97 -20.00
N HIS A 273 -33.78 4.05 -20.01
CA HIS A 273 -33.03 4.48 -18.84
C HIS A 273 -33.23 5.97 -18.55
N PHE A 274 -33.31 6.82 -19.60
CA PHE A 274 -33.63 8.25 -19.46
C PHE A 274 -34.95 8.46 -18.72
N LYS A 275 -36.05 7.88 -19.22
CA LYS A 275 -37.40 8.05 -18.62
C LYS A 275 -37.51 7.47 -17.21
N ARG A 276 -36.82 6.35 -16.94
CA ARG A 276 -36.72 5.79 -15.58
C ARG A 276 -36.06 6.77 -14.60
N ILE A 277 -34.95 7.39 -14.99
CA ILE A 277 -34.22 8.36 -14.15
C ILE A 277 -35.04 9.65 -13.98
N MET A 278 -35.69 10.17 -15.04
CA MET A 278 -36.55 11.34 -14.91
C MET A 278 -37.76 11.10 -13.98
N ASN A 279 -38.36 9.90 -14.01
CA ASN A 279 -39.41 9.53 -13.04
C ASN A 279 -38.89 9.44 -11.59
N MET A 280 -37.59 9.24 -11.33
CA MET A 280 -37.02 9.32 -9.97
C MET A 280 -36.95 10.75 -9.44
N LEU A 281 -36.79 11.73 -10.34
CA LEU A 281 -36.63 13.15 -10.01
C LEU A 281 -37.93 13.77 -9.47
N GLU A 282 -39.09 13.22 -9.87
CA GLU A 282 -40.41 13.67 -9.44
C GLU A 282 -40.54 13.76 -7.91
N GLY A 283 -41.02 14.91 -7.43
CA GLY A 283 -41.19 15.17 -6.00
C GLY A 283 -39.90 15.47 -5.22
N SER A 284 -38.74 15.51 -5.88
CA SER A 284 -37.46 15.86 -5.25
C SER A 284 -37.15 17.35 -5.37
N THR A 285 -36.57 17.95 -4.32
CA THR A 285 -36.08 19.33 -4.34
C THR A 285 -34.73 19.40 -5.06
N VAL A 286 -34.66 20.02 -6.23
CA VAL A 286 -33.41 20.24 -6.97
C VAL A 286 -32.63 21.41 -6.36
N ALA A 287 -31.38 21.16 -5.98
CA ALA A 287 -30.44 22.20 -5.51
C ALA A 287 -29.44 22.65 -6.59
N ALA A 288 -29.19 21.79 -7.59
CA ALA A 288 -28.38 22.07 -8.77
C ALA A 288 -28.74 21.10 -9.90
N GLY A 289 -28.56 21.52 -11.16
CA GLY A 289 -28.91 20.71 -12.33
C GLY A 289 -30.42 20.66 -12.58
N GLY A 290 -30.93 19.49 -12.98
CA GLY A 290 -32.33 19.29 -13.40
C GLY A 290 -32.58 19.48 -14.91
N ASP A 291 -31.73 20.26 -15.59
CA ASP A 291 -31.78 20.40 -17.06
C ASP A 291 -31.63 19.03 -17.74
N ASN A 292 -32.44 18.80 -18.78
CA ASN A 292 -32.48 17.54 -19.50
C ASN A 292 -32.94 17.75 -20.95
N GLU A 293 -32.62 16.81 -21.83
CA GLU A 293 -33.09 16.78 -23.21
C GLU A 293 -33.30 15.32 -23.66
N GLU A 294 -34.56 14.94 -23.87
CA GLU A 294 -34.93 13.57 -24.22
C GLU A 294 -34.29 13.12 -25.54
N SER A 295 -34.25 13.98 -26.56
CA SER A 295 -33.71 13.65 -27.89
C SER A 295 -32.22 13.30 -27.90
N ASP A 296 -31.45 13.86 -26.97
CA ASP A 296 -30.01 13.62 -26.77
C ASP A 296 -29.75 12.60 -25.63
N CYS A 297 -30.81 12.14 -24.94
CA CYS A 297 -30.71 11.37 -23.68
C CYS A 297 -29.79 12.05 -22.65
N TYR A 298 -29.79 13.39 -22.61
CA TYR A 298 -28.99 14.23 -21.73
C TYR A 298 -29.76 14.51 -20.43
N ILE A 299 -29.10 14.30 -19.29
CA ILE A 299 -29.55 14.77 -17.96
C ILE A 299 -28.34 15.44 -17.31
N ALA A 300 -28.50 16.67 -16.82
CA ALA A 300 -27.43 17.43 -16.20
C ALA A 300 -26.91 16.78 -14.90
N PRO A 301 -25.67 17.08 -14.47
CA PRO A 301 -25.19 16.78 -13.12
C PRO A 301 -26.13 17.41 -12.08
N THR A 302 -26.94 16.58 -11.42
CA THR A 302 -28.06 17.04 -10.59
C THR A 302 -27.83 16.68 -9.13
N VAL A 303 -28.14 17.60 -8.22
CA VAL A 303 -28.04 17.45 -6.77
C VAL A 303 -29.42 17.65 -6.15
N LEU A 304 -29.87 16.71 -5.30
CA LEU A 304 -31.19 16.73 -4.68
C LEU A 304 -31.09 16.92 -3.16
N ARG A 305 -31.92 17.82 -2.64
CA ARG A 305 -31.92 18.29 -1.26
C ARG A 305 -32.95 17.60 -0.38
N ASP A 306 -32.66 17.50 0.91
CA ASP A 306 -33.60 17.10 1.97
C ASP A 306 -34.32 15.77 1.72
N VAL A 307 -33.69 14.89 0.95
CA VAL A 307 -34.33 13.69 0.39
C VAL A 307 -34.77 12.76 1.50
N LYS A 308 -35.98 12.22 1.37
CA LYS A 308 -36.56 11.28 2.35
C LYS A 308 -36.26 9.84 1.94
N PRO A 309 -36.08 8.91 2.89
CA PRO A 309 -35.82 7.49 2.59
C PRO A 309 -36.88 6.84 1.69
N GLU A 310 -38.10 7.35 1.71
CA GLU A 310 -39.28 6.86 0.97
C GLU A 310 -39.39 7.46 -0.45
N ALA A 311 -38.52 8.42 -0.82
CA ALA A 311 -38.56 9.05 -2.15
C ALA A 311 -38.26 8.05 -3.28
N LYS A 312 -38.81 8.28 -4.48
CA LYS A 312 -38.60 7.41 -5.66
C LYS A 312 -37.12 7.15 -5.95
N VAL A 313 -36.30 8.20 -5.92
CA VAL A 313 -34.83 8.15 -6.10
C VAL A 313 -34.09 7.29 -5.06
N MET A 314 -34.75 6.91 -3.96
CA MET A 314 -34.18 6.04 -2.92
C MET A 314 -34.65 4.57 -2.98
N GLN A 315 -35.65 4.23 -3.80
CA GLN A 315 -36.20 2.86 -3.82
C GLN A 315 -35.43 1.87 -4.70
N GLU A 316 -34.67 2.35 -5.69
CA GLU A 316 -33.83 1.53 -6.56
C GLU A 316 -32.47 2.19 -6.88
N GLU A 317 -31.57 1.47 -7.53
CA GLU A 317 -30.26 1.96 -7.98
C GLU A 317 -30.42 3.07 -9.03
N ILE A 318 -29.85 4.25 -8.78
CA ILE A 318 -30.09 5.43 -9.62
C ILE A 318 -29.47 5.24 -10.99
N PHE A 319 -28.23 4.75 -11.05
CA PHE A 319 -27.49 4.47 -12.29
C PHE A 319 -27.56 5.64 -13.31
N GLY A 320 -27.36 6.85 -12.79
CA GLY A 320 -27.65 8.12 -13.46
C GLY A 320 -27.17 9.33 -12.64
N PRO A 321 -27.21 10.54 -13.21
CA PRO A 321 -26.57 11.73 -12.65
C PRO A 321 -27.43 12.48 -11.62
N LEU A 322 -28.25 11.77 -10.83
CA LEU A 322 -29.00 12.33 -9.70
C LEU A 322 -28.30 11.99 -8.40
N LEU A 323 -27.83 12.99 -7.65
CA LEU A 323 -27.15 12.82 -6.36
C LEU A 323 -28.08 13.28 -5.21
N PRO A 324 -28.88 12.38 -4.62
CA PRO A 324 -29.65 12.69 -3.43
C PRO A 324 -28.78 12.79 -2.19
N ILE A 325 -29.05 13.81 -1.38
CA ILE A 325 -28.43 14.05 -0.08
C ILE A 325 -29.49 13.85 0.99
N LEU A 326 -29.24 12.89 1.89
CA LEU A 326 -30.08 12.56 3.03
C LEU A 326 -29.38 13.02 4.30
N SER A 327 -30.15 13.63 5.21
CA SER A 327 -29.62 14.08 6.48
C SER A 327 -29.89 13.07 7.60
N VAL A 328 -28.85 12.81 8.40
CA VAL A 328 -28.84 11.89 9.55
C VAL A 328 -28.22 12.59 10.75
N SER A 329 -28.61 12.20 11.96
CA SER A 329 -28.12 12.78 13.22
C SER A 329 -26.65 12.48 13.55
N GLY A 330 -26.03 11.56 12.81
CA GLY A 330 -24.62 11.21 12.95
C GLY A 330 -24.32 9.77 12.51
N LEU A 331 -23.12 9.29 12.84
CA LEU A 331 -22.61 7.97 12.44
C LEU A 331 -23.52 6.80 12.81
N ASP A 332 -24.08 6.78 14.02
CA ASP A 332 -24.93 5.68 14.50
C ASP A 332 -26.23 5.54 13.69
N GLU A 333 -26.76 6.65 13.16
CA GLU A 333 -27.93 6.61 12.27
C GLU A 333 -27.52 6.24 10.85
N ALA A 334 -26.37 6.72 10.36
CA ALA A 334 -25.83 6.32 9.06
C ALA A 334 -25.60 4.80 8.97
N ILE A 335 -24.98 4.19 9.99
CA ILE A 335 -24.76 2.75 10.08
C ILE A 335 -26.09 1.98 10.10
N LYS A 336 -27.06 2.42 10.93
CA LYS A 336 -28.42 1.81 10.97
C LYS A 336 -29.17 1.95 9.65
N PHE A 337 -28.99 3.07 8.94
CA PHE A 337 -29.60 3.32 7.63
C PHE A 337 -29.03 2.36 6.57
N ILE A 338 -27.70 2.27 6.49
CA ILE A 338 -26.99 1.37 5.56
C ILE A 338 -27.38 -0.09 5.82
N ASN A 339 -27.37 -0.53 7.08
CA ASN A 339 -27.69 -1.90 7.47
C ASN A 339 -29.17 -2.28 7.37
N LYS A 340 -30.08 -1.31 7.16
CA LYS A 340 -31.49 -1.56 6.81
C LYS A 340 -31.66 -1.86 5.31
N GLY A 341 -30.71 -1.47 4.47
CA GLY A 341 -30.73 -1.70 3.03
C GLY A 341 -30.14 -3.06 2.62
N GLU A 342 -30.25 -3.35 1.33
CA GLU A 342 -29.49 -4.44 0.71
C GLU A 342 -28.00 -4.10 0.65
N LYS A 343 -27.13 -5.10 0.87
CA LYS A 343 -25.68 -4.91 0.93
C LYS A 343 -25.12 -4.37 -0.40
N PRO A 344 -24.50 -3.18 -0.42
CA PRO A 344 -24.08 -2.52 -1.66
C PRO A 344 -22.75 -3.08 -2.20
N LEU A 345 -22.47 -2.81 -3.47
CA LEU A 345 -21.21 -3.20 -4.10
C LEU A 345 -20.03 -2.39 -3.54
N ALA A 346 -20.20 -1.09 -3.29
CA ALA A 346 -19.22 -0.24 -2.62
C ALA A 346 -19.83 0.54 -1.44
N LEU A 347 -18.99 0.95 -0.49
CA LEU A 347 -19.33 1.84 0.62
C LEU A 347 -18.24 2.90 0.75
N TYR A 348 -18.66 4.17 0.82
CA TYR A 348 -17.76 5.32 0.93
C TYR A 348 -17.93 6.05 2.29
N CYS A 349 -16.81 6.37 2.95
CA CYS A 349 -16.79 7.07 4.23
C CYS A 349 -15.73 8.20 4.22
N PHE A 350 -16.17 9.45 4.26
CA PHE A 350 -15.29 10.62 4.35
C PHE A 350 -15.25 11.12 5.80
N SER A 351 -14.08 11.05 6.45
CA SER A 351 -13.81 11.53 7.81
C SER A 351 -12.30 11.65 8.03
N SER A 352 -11.88 12.61 8.86
CA SER A 352 -10.50 12.68 9.38
C SER A 352 -10.31 11.92 10.70
N ASP A 353 -11.36 11.33 11.29
CA ASP A 353 -11.26 10.47 12.48
C ASP A 353 -11.25 8.98 12.09
N ASN A 354 -10.14 8.31 12.33
CA ASN A 354 -10.00 6.87 12.10
C ASN A 354 -11.00 6.04 12.93
N LYS A 355 -11.56 6.55 14.03
CA LYS A 355 -12.63 5.87 14.77
C LYS A 355 -13.93 5.82 13.98
N VAL A 356 -14.26 6.89 13.25
CA VAL A 356 -15.43 6.97 12.38
C VAL A 356 -15.27 6.00 11.20
N ILE A 357 -14.08 5.98 10.60
CA ILE A 357 -13.73 5.04 9.53
C ILE A 357 -13.84 3.59 10.01
N ASN A 358 -13.13 3.23 11.09
CA ASN A 358 -13.12 1.85 11.61
C ASN A 358 -14.52 1.38 11.99
N ARG A 359 -15.31 2.18 12.74
CA ARG A 359 -16.70 1.83 13.07
C ARG A 359 -17.55 1.62 11.82
N MET A 360 -17.40 2.44 10.79
CA MET A 360 -18.12 2.23 9.53
C MET A 360 -17.69 0.93 8.83
N THR A 361 -16.40 0.57 8.85
CA THR A 361 -15.90 -0.70 8.31
C THR A 361 -16.41 -1.91 9.10
N ASP A 362 -16.33 -1.86 10.42
CA ASP A 362 -16.58 -2.99 11.33
C ASP A 362 -18.09 -3.24 11.56
N GLU A 363 -18.93 -2.19 11.53
CA GLU A 363 -20.36 -2.29 11.83
C GLU A 363 -21.24 -2.39 10.57
N THR A 364 -20.69 -2.46 9.36
CA THR A 364 -21.47 -2.58 8.09
C THR A 364 -20.97 -3.73 7.21
N SER A 365 -21.52 -3.89 6.00
CA SER A 365 -21.06 -4.91 5.06
C SER A 365 -21.40 -4.58 3.60
N SER A 366 -20.35 -4.44 2.78
CA SER A 366 -20.38 -4.17 1.34
C SER A 366 -19.40 -5.08 0.60
N GLY A 367 -19.38 -5.03 -0.75
CA GLY A 367 -18.35 -5.72 -1.55
C GLY A 367 -16.97 -5.11 -1.36
N GLY A 368 -16.86 -3.79 -1.57
CA GLY A 368 -15.70 -2.97 -1.28
C GLY A 368 -16.00 -1.84 -0.28
N PHE A 369 -14.99 -1.39 0.45
CA PHE A 369 -15.03 -0.24 1.35
C PHE A 369 -13.90 0.74 0.99
N LEU A 370 -14.17 2.05 0.99
CA LEU A 370 -13.15 3.07 0.84
C LEU A 370 -13.35 4.20 1.84
N ALA A 371 -12.24 4.60 2.48
CA ALA A 371 -12.16 5.83 3.25
C ALA A 371 -11.66 6.99 2.36
N ASN A 372 -12.29 8.15 2.47
CA ASN A 372 -11.86 9.44 1.91
C ASN A 372 -11.67 9.54 0.39
N ASP A 373 -12.08 8.56 -0.41
CA ASP A 373 -12.12 8.63 -1.89
C ASP A 373 -13.22 7.73 -2.48
N CYS A 374 -13.56 7.95 -3.76
CA CYS A 374 -14.56 7.17 -4.50
C CYS A 374 -13.91 6.36 -5.62
N LEU A 375 -14.54 5.26 -6.06
CA LEU A 375 -14.14 4.38 -7.19
C LEU A 375 -12.77 3.67 -7.08
N VAL A 376 -11.71 4.32 -6.61
CA VAL A 376 -10.29 3.98 -6.86
C VAL A 376 -9.84 2.60 -6.39
N HIS A 377 -10.53 1.93 -5.47
CA HIS A 377 -10.25 0.53 -5.13
C HIS A 377 -10.24 -0.41 -6.35
N PHE A 378 -11.00 -0.08 -7.40
CA PHE A 378 -11.08 -0.84 -8.65
C PHE A 378 -9.77 -0.85 -9.46
N SER A 379 -8.85 0.11 -9.24
CA SER A 379 -7.55 0.11 -9.93
C SER A 379 -6.48 -0.75 -9.23
N VAL A 380 -6.76 -1.25 -8.02
CA VAL A 380 -5.80 -1.99 -7.20
C VAL A 380 -5.97 -3.49 -7.44
N GLY A 381 -5.37 -4.01 -8.51
CA GLY A 381 -5.47 -5.43 -8.93
C GLY A 381 -4.92 -6.49 -7.96
N SER A 382 -4.47 -6.08 -6.76
CA SER A 382 -4.14 -6.95 -5.62
C SER A 382 -5.27 -7.05 -4.58
N LEU A 383 -6.33 -6.25 -4.71
CA LEU A 383 -7.61 -6.45 -4.02
C LEU A 383 -8.53 -7.35 -4.86
N PRO A 384 -9.35 -8.21 -4.22
CA PRO A 384 -10.46 -8.87 -4.89
C PRO A 384 -11.58 -7.84 -5.10
N PHE A 385 -12.07 -7.71 -6.34
CA PHE A 385 -13.30 -6.96 -6.62
C PHE A 385 -14.46 -7.95 -6.75
N GLY A 386 -15.53 -7.73 -5.98
CA GLY A 386 -16.72 -8.58 -5.99
C GLY A 386 -17.82 -8.05 -5.08
N GLY A 387 -19.07 -8.44 -5.33
CA GLY A 387 -20.21 -8.08 -4.48
C GLY A 387 -20.52 -9.09 -3.37
N VAL A 388 -21.46 -8.74 -2.49
CA VAL A 388 -21.92 -9.61 -1.39
C VAL A 388 -23.44 -9.55 -1.22
N GLY A 389 -24.10 -10.70 -1.21
CA GLY A 389 -25.56 -10.76 -1.11
C GLY A 389 -26.23 -10.29 -2.40
N ASN A 390 -27.13 -9.31 -2.33
CA ASN A 390 -27.86 -8.84 -3.52
C ASN A 390 -26.98 -8.01 -4.49
N SER A 391 -25.80 -7.54 -4.06
CA SER A 391 -24.77 -6.94 -4.92
C SER A 391 -23.81 -7.95 -5.56
N GLY A 392 -23.80 -9.22 -5.15
CA GLY A 392 -23.03 -10.24 -5.87
C GLY A 392 -22.59 -11.47 -5.09
N MET A 393 -21.87 -12.34 -5.80
CA MET A 393 -21.12 -13.47 -5.24
C MET A 393 -19.94 -13.86 -6.14
N GLY A 394 -18.85 -14.30 -5.51
CA GLY A 394 -17.54 -14.44 -6.16
C GLY A 394 -16.79 -13.12 -6.22
N CYS A 395 -15.59 -13.15 -6.82
CA CYS A 395 -14.77 -11.96 -7.05
C CYS A 395 -13.81 -12.19 -8.23
N TYR A 396 -13.18 -11.13 -8.72
CA TYR A 396 -12.13 -11.19 -9.74
C TYR A 396 -11.09 -10.05 -9.54
N HIS A 397 -10.40 -9.66 -10.62
CA HIS A 397 -9.16 -8.86 -10.72
C HIS A 397 -7.88 -9.66 -10.45
N GLY A 398 -6.83 -9.40 -11.23
CA GLY A 398 -5.48 -9.92 -11.09
C GLY A 398 -5.41 -11.43 -10.80
N LYS A 399 -4.86 -11.77 -9.63
CA LYS A 399 -4.74 -13.16 -9.19
C LYS A 399 -6.10 -13.81 -8.86
N TYR A 400 -7.07 -13.03 -8.38
CA TYR A 400 -8.42 -13.53 -8.08
C TYR A 400 -9.18 -13.89 -9.36
N SER A 401 -9.00 -13.12 -10.45
CA SER A 401 -9.46 -13.50 -11.80
C SER A 401 -8.97 -14.90 -12.21
N PHE A 402 -7.72 -15.24 -11.89
CA PHE A 402 -7.14 -16.56 -12.18
C PHE A 402 -7.65 -17.66 -11.23
N ASP A 403 -7.70 -17.38 -9.92
CA ASP A 403 -8.09 -18.36 -8.90
C ASP A 403 -9.59 -18.70 -8.96
N GLN A 404 -10.48 -17.69 -9.09
CA GLN A 404 -11.94 -17.88 -9.16
C GLN A 404 -12.36 -18.73 -10.38
N LEU A 405 -11.61 -18.63 -11.48
CA LEU A 405 -11.85 -19.39 -12.70
C LEU A 405 -11.02 -20.69 -12.77
N SER A 406 -10.29 -21.06 -11.71
CA SER A 406 -9.53 -22.32 -11.65
C SER A 406 -10.11 -23.27 -10.61
N HIS A 407 -10.19 -24.56 -10.94
CA HIS A 407 -10.32 -25.57 -9.89
C HIS A 407 -9.00 -25.68 -9.12
N LEU A 408 -9.02 -25.32 -7.83
CA LEU A 408 -7.86 -25.38 -6.94
C LEU A 408 -7.70 -26.80 -6.34
N ARG A 409 -7.39 -27.76 -7.20
CA ARG A 409 -7.32 -29.19 -6.85
C ARG A 409 -6.29 -29.49 -5.77
N SER A 410 -6.74 -30.04 -4.64
CA SER A 410 -5.85 -30.58 -3.61
C SER A 410 -5.18 -31.88 -4.08
N CYS A 411 -3.87 -31.98 -3.87
CA CYS A 411 -3.04 -33.14 -4.21
C CYS A 411 -2.25 -33.59 -2.97
N LEU A 412 -2.38 -34.88 -2.62
CA LEU A 412 -1.60 -35.53 -1.56
C LEU A 412 -1.01 -36.82 -2.15
N ILE A 413 0.31 -36.85 -2.34
CA ILE A 413 1.04 -37.99 -2.90
C ILE A 413 1.83 -38.67 -1.77
N LYS A 414 1.36 -39.84 -1.35
CA LYS A 414 2.08 -40.72 -0.42
C LYS A 414 3.07 -41.60 -1.16
N LYS A 415 4.15 -41.99 -0.47
CA LYS A 415 5.05 -43.08 -0.89
C LYS A 415 4.49 -44.42 -0.40
N LEU A 416 4.78 -45.51 -1.10
CA LEU A 416 4.42 -46.88 -0.68
C LEU A 416 5.44 -47.42 0.35
N ASN A 417 5.60 -46.70 1.47
CA ASN A 417 6.47 -47.06 2.58
C ASN A 417 5.87 -46.59 3.93
N MET A 418 6.61 -46.76 5.03
CA MET A 418 6.16 -46.39 6.39
C MET A 418 4.85 -47.07 6.85
N GLU A 419 4.46 -48.20 6.25
CA GLU A 419 3.18 -48.88 6.51
C GLU A 419 2.99 -49.34 7.97
N GLY A 420 4.09 -49.50 8.72
CA GLY A 420 4.05 -49.69 10.18
C GLY A 420 3.34 -48.56 10.94
N VAL A 421 3.43 -47.30 10.46
CA VAL A 421 2.72 -46.15 11.03
C VAL A 421 1.21 -46.27 10.79
N ASN A 422 0.81 -46.69 9.59
CA ASN A 422 -0.60 -46.86 9.22
C ASN A 422 -1.33 -47.91 10.08
N ARG A 423 -0.62 -48.79 10.81
CA ARG A 423 -1.21 -49.69 11.81
C ARG A 423 -2.01 -48.97 12.90
N MET A 424 -1.78 -47.67 13.15
CA MET A 424 -2.56 -46.88 14.11
C MET A 424 -4.02 -46.66 13.65
N ARG A 425 -4.25 -46.50 12.33
CA ARG A 425 -5.59 -46.27 11.75
C ARG A 425 -6.32 -47.56 11.38
N TYR A 426 -5.60 -48.66 11.15
CA TYR A 426 -6.21 -49.94 10.79
C TYR A 426 -6.85 -50.64 12.00
N PRO A 427 -7.90 -51.47 11.79
CA PRO A 427 -8.42 -52.39 12.79
C PRO A 427 -7.38 -53.41 13.32
N PRO A 428 -7.66 -54.12 14.42
CA PRO A 428 -8.68 -53.78 15.42
C PRO A 428 -8.31 -52.47 16.13
N HIS A 429 -9.31 -51.67 16.51
CA HIS A 429 -9.09 -50.43 17.25
C HIS A 429 -8.92 -50.74 18.74
N THR A 430 -8.01 -50.04 19.42
CA THR A 430 -7.72 -50.23 20.85
C THR A 430 -7.52 -48.88 21.55
N PRO A 431 -7.68 -48.78 22.89
CA PRO A 431 -7.40 -47.54 23.62
C PRO A 431 -5.99 -47.00 23.38
N LYS A 432 -4.99 -47.88 23.20
CA LYS A 432 -3.61 -47.50 22.86
C LYS A 432 -3.52 -46.84 21.46
N LYS A 433 -4.22 -47.38 20.44
CA LYS A 433 -4.29 -46.74 19.11
C LYS A 433 -5.02 -45.39 19.18
N LEU A 434 -6.10 -45.29 19.94
CA LEU A 434 -6.85 -44.05 20.13
C LEU A 434 -6.00 -42.96 20.84
N GLY A 435 -5.19 -43.33 21.83
CA GLY A 435 -4.25 -42.41 22.48
C GLY A 435 -3.24 -41.80 21.49
N TRP A 436 -2.60 -42.62 20.66
CA TRP A 436 -1.71 -42.14 19.60
C TRP A 436 -2.45 -41.31 18.54
N ALA A 437 -3.66 -41.69 18.14
CA ALA A 437 -4.46 -40.91 17.20
C ALA A 437 -4.82 -39.52 17.78
N ARG A 438 -5.22 -39.44 19.05
CA ARG A 438 -5.43 -38.16 19.75
C ARG A 438 -4.16 -37.32 19.78
N PHE A 439 -3.00 -37.92 20.05
CA PHE A 439 -1.72 -37.18 20.03
C PHE A 439 -1.42 -36.57 18.65
N PHE A 440 -1.47 -37.36 17.58
CA PHE A 440 -1.10 -36.90 16.24
C PHE A 440 -2.15 -36.03 15.52
N ILE A 441 -3.39 -35.99 16.01
CA ILE A 441 -4.49 -35.19 15.43
C ILE A 441 -4.73 -33.90 16.23
N LEU A 442 -4.62 -33.92 17.56
CA LEU A 442 -4.94 -32.76 18.41
C LEU A 442 -3.74 -31.85 18.68
N ASN A 443 -2.50 -32.32 18.48
CA ASN A 443 -1.32 -31.46 18.54
C ASN A 443 -0.93 -31.02 17.13
N SER A 444 -1.25 -29.77 16.79
CA SER A 444 -0.57 -29.09 15.69
C SER A 444 0.86 -28.76 16.11
N VAL A 445 1.82 -29.14 15.26
CA VAL A 445 3.17 -28.60 15.29
C VAL A 445 3.27 -27.70 14.07
N ASP A 446 3.46 -26.40 14.26
CA ASP A 446 3.72 -25.48 13.15
C ASP A 446 5.09 -25.85 12.54
N LEU A 447 5.05 -26.73 11.55
CA LEU A 447 6.22 -27.17 10.79
C LEU A 447 6.74 -26.06 9.87
N GLY A 448 5.95 -25.02 9.64
CA GLY A 448 6.42 -23.74 9.11
C GLY A 448 7.28 -22.99 10.13
N TRP A 449 6.96 -22.97 11.42
CA TRP A 449 7.79 -22.39 12.48
C TRP A 449 9.02 -23.25 12.75
N VAL A 450 8.90 -24.57 12.90
CA VAL A 450 10.07 -25.45 13.01
C VAL A 450 10.95 -25.35 11.76
N GLY A 451 10.35 -25.28 10.57
CA GLY A 451 11.06 -25.03 9.31
C GLY A 451 11.73 -23.65 9.26
N ARG A 452 11.06 -22.58 9.70
CA ARG A 452 11.62 -21.22 9.81
C ARG A 452 12.74 -21.14 10.84
N MET A 453 12.64 -21.84 11.97
CA MET A 453 13.66 -21.92 13.01
C MET A 453 14.87 -22.75 12.58
N ALA A 454 14.64 -23.86 11.85
CA ALA A 454 15.71 -24.62 11.22
C ALA A 454 16.36 -23.83 10.08
N LEU A 455 15.58 -23.07 9.29
CA LEU A 455 16.11 -22.14 8.29
C LEU A 455 16.83 -20.95 8.95
N LEU A 456 16.43 -20.51 10.15
CA LEU A 456 17.15 -19.50 10.94
C LEU A 456 18.46 -20.05 11.48
N ALA A 457 18.48 -21.28 12.00
CA ALA A 457 19.71 -21.94 12.42
C ALA A 457 20.66 -22.17 11.22
N VAL A 458 20.12 -22.62 10.08
CA VAL A 458 20.87 -22.74 8.83
C VAL A 458 21.29 -21.37 8.29
N MET A 459 20.49 -20.31 8.42
CA MET A 459 20.91 -18.95 8.04
C MET A 459 21.85 -18.30 9.05
N VAL A 460 21.93 -18.76 10.31
CA VAL A 460 22.96 -18.36 11.26
C VAL A 460 24.27 -19.07 10.95
N VAL A 461 24.24 -20.36 10.58
CA VAL A 461 25.43 -21.11 10.11
C VAL A 461 25.88 -20.61 8.73
N VAL A 462 24.95 -20.37 7.81
CA VAL A 462 25.24 -19.79 6.49
C VAL A 462 25.62 -18.33 6.61
N ALA A 463 25.07 -17.54 7.54
CA ALA A 463 25.63 -16.21 7.83
C ALA A 463 27.03 -16.31 8.41
N ALA A 464 27.34 -17.26 9.30
CA ALA A 464 28.71 -17.47 9.78
C ALA A 464 29.69 -17.85 8.66
N VAL A 465 29.22 -18.46 7.56
CA VAL A 465 30.01 -18.80 6.36
C VAL A 465 30.01 -17.66 5.31
N VAL A 466 28.91 -16.92 5.17
CA VAL A 466 28.72 -15.84 4.17
C VAL A 466 29.10 -14.46 4.72
N LEU A 467 29.33 -14.32 6.03
CA LEU A 467 30.07 -13.19 6.62
C LEU A 467 31.55 -13.18 6.19
N GLN A 468 32.04 -14.24 5.54
CA GLN A 468 33.31 -14.22 4.81
C GLN A 468 33.17 -13.74 3.34
N CYS A 469 31.94 -13.50 2.85
CA CYS A 469 31.62 -13.05 1.49
C CYS A 469 30.44 -12.06 1.45
N THR A 470 30.39 -11.09 2.36
CA THR A 470 29.55 -9.88 2.17
C THR A 470 30.09 -9.09 0.98
N ALA A 471 29.22 -8.50 0.16
CA ALA A 471 29.65 -7.57 -0.90
C ALA A 471 30.37 -6.37 -0.28
N GLN A 472 31.69 -6.30 -0.43
CA GLN A 472 32.54 -5.34 0.27
C GLN A 472 32.33 -3.91 -0.26
N TRP A 473 32.36 -2.94 0.67
CA TRP A 473 32.23 -1.52 0.40
C TRP A 473 33.20 -0.72 1.28
N CYS A 474 33.55 0.50 0.83
CA CYS A 474 34.61 1.33 1.40
C CYS A 474 34.38 2.80 1.04
N TYR A 475 34.86 3.71 1.89
CA TYR A 475 34.83 5.16 1.64
C TYR A 475 35.87 5.62 0.60
N GLN A 476 36.93 4.83 0.39
CA GLN A 476 37.92 5.04 -0.67
C GLN A 476 38.07 3.75 -1.49
N SER A 477 38.05 3.85 -2.83
CA SER A 477 38.35 2.73 -3.73
C SER A 477 39.69 2.09 -3.37
N GLN A 478 39.63 0.89 -2.79
CA GLN A 478 40.81 0.10 -2.43
C GLN A 478 41.32 -0.63 -3.68
N TYR A 479 42.63 -0.69 -3.86
CA TYR A 479 43.28 -1.34 -5.00
C TYR A 479 44.12 -2.53 -4.51
N SER A 480 43.52 -3.73 -4.50
CA SER A 480 44.22 -5.00 -4.36
C SER A 480 43.70 -6.02 -5.37
N CYS A 481 44.43 -7.12 -5.60
CA CYS A 481 44.26 -7.99 -6.78
C CYS A 481 42.89 -8.67 -6.89
N ASP A 482 42.20 -8.88 -5.77
CA ASP A 482 40.90 -9.57 -5.69
C ASP A 482 39.74 -8.62 -5.35
N ASP A 483 39.97 -7.30 -5.35
CA ASP A 483 39.07 -6.33 -4.73
C ASP A 483 38.02 -5.73 -5.69
N THR A 484 36.74 -5.86 -5.32
CA THR A 484 35.61 -5.22 -6.03
C THR A 484 35.26 -3.83 -5.50
N CYS A 485 35.83 -3.43 -4.36
CA CYS A 485 35.38 -2.31 -3.55
C CYS A 485 35.54 -0.94 -4.23
N ARG A 486 34.51 -0.09 -4.12
CA ARG A 486 34.46 1.23 -4.78
C ARG A 486 34.13 2.37 -3.83
N ASP A 487 34.66 3.54 -4.18
CA ASP A 487 34.36 4.84 -3.57
C ASP A 487 32.86 5.24 -3.65
N PRO A 488 32.38 6.14 -2.76
CA PRO A 488 30.97 6.49 -2.65
C PRO A 488 30.30 7.04 -3.92
N ILE A 489 31.06 7.65 -4.83
CA ILE A 489 30.54 8.19 -6.10
C ILE A 489 30.02 7.04 -6.98
N ARG A 490 30.55 5.83 -6.81
CA ARG A 490 30.20 4.64 -7.60
C ARG A 490 29.20 3.71 -6.89
N TRP A 491 28.88 3.93 -5.61
CA TRP A 491 28.02 3.01 -4.85
C TRP A 491 26.66 2.78 -5.50
N ALA A 492 26.08 3.77 -6.19
CA ALA A 492 24.80 3.61 -6.91
C ALA A 492 24.81 2.48 -7.98
N ALA A 493 25.97 2.06 -8.48
CA ALA A 493 26.10 0.95 -9.42
C ALA A 493 26.07 -0.44 -8.75
N GLN A 494 26.36 -0.52 -7.45
CA GLN A 494 26.41 -1.75 -6.64
C GLN A 494 25.23 -1.84 -5.65
N PHE A 495 24.73 -0.68 -5.21
CA PHE A 495 23.66 -0.47 -4.24
C PHE A 495 22.68 0.58 -4.81
N PRO A 496 21.68 0.20 -5.63
CA PRO A 496 20.86 1.16 -6.38
C PRO A 496 20.16 2.24 -5.55
N SER A 497 19.77 1.92 -4.30
CA SER A 497 19.21 2.89 -3.35
C SER A 497 20.11 4.13 -3.13
N CYS A 498 21.43 3.99 -3.27
CA CYS A 498 22.38 5.11 -3.14
C CYS A 498 22.28 6.16 -4.26
N GLY A 499 21.53 5.89 -5.34
CA GLY A 499 21.24 6.83 -6.42
C GLY A 499 19.89 7.56 -6.30
N GLY A 500 19.23 7.51 -5.14
CA GLY A 500 17.91 8.12 -4.93
C GLY A 500 17.91 9.66 -4.75
N LEU A 501 16.71 10.26 -4.74
CA LEU A 501 16.49 11.72 -4.68
C LEU A 501 16.40 12.31 -3.24
N ARG A 502 16.87 11.59 -2.22
CA ARG A 502 16.90 12.05 -0.82
C ARG A 502 18.19 11.65 -0.11
N GLN A 503 19.29 11.55 -0.84
CA GLN A 503 20.54 11.04 -0.28
C GLN A 503 21.18 11.99 0.75
N SER A 504 22.00 11.42 1.62
CA SER A 504 22.76 12.10 2.66
C SER A 504 24.23 11.66 2.58
N PRO A 505 25.18 12.46 3.08
CA PRO A 505 25.00 13.76 3.77
C PRO A 505 24.67 14.89 2.79
N ILE A 506 24.44 16.11 3.28
CA ILE A 506 24.16 17.30 2.46
C ILE A 506 25.02 18.51 2.88
N ASN A 507 25.19 19.47 1.97
CA ASN A 507 25.61 20.83 2.33
C ASN A 507 24.39 21.62 2.84
N ILE A 508 24.47 22.12 4.07
CA ILE A 508 23.46 22.98 4.68
C ILE A 508 23.82 24.44 4.42
N VAL A 509 23.19 25.04 3.42
CA VAL A 509 23.33 26.47 3.15
C VAL A 509 22.50 27.25 4.18
N SER A 510 23.15 27.84 5.19
CA SER A 510 22.51 28.40 6.39
C SER A 510 21.58 29.59 6.08
N THR A 511 21.82 30.27 4.96
CA THR A 511 21.00 31.38 4.44
C THR A 511 19.71 30.92 3.75
N LYS A 512 19.57 29.62 3.43
CA LYS A 512 18.41 29.04 2.72
C LYS A 512 17.53 28.13 3.61
N VAL A 513 17.86 27.99 4.88
CA VAL A 513 17.10 27.13 5.82
C VAL A 513 15.80 27.80 6.25
N HIS A 514 14.75 27.00 6.43
CA HIS A 514 13.47 27.47 6.93
C HIS A 514 13.49 27.48 8.47
N VAL A 515 13.52 28.68 9.07
CA VAL A 515 13.45 28.82 10.54
C VAL A 515 12.09 28.32 11.03
N ASN A 516 12.11 27.27 11.86
CA ASN A 516 10.91 26.68 12.44
C ASN A 516 10.98 26.81 13.97
N SER A 517 10.24 27.79 14.51
CA SER A 517 10.15 28.05 15.94
C SER A 517 9.28 27.05 16.72
N ALA A 518 8.63 26.10 16.05
CA ALA A 518 7.88 25.01 16.68
C ALA A 518 8.71 23.72 16.86
N LEU A 519 9.98 23.71 16.43
CA LEU A 519 10.92 22.62 16.74
C LEU A 519 11.30 22.67 18.23
N PRO A 520 10.90 21.67 19.05
CA PRO A 520 11.19 21.66 20.48
C PRO A 520 12.59 21.11 20.77
N PRO A 521 13.10 21.26 22.01
CA PRO A 521 14.26 20.50 22.46
C PRO A 521 14.05 18.98 22.38
N PHE A 522 15.17 18.26 22.40
CA PHE A 522 15.20 16.84 22.69
C PHE A 522 15.14 16.59 24.20
N ASN A 523 14.72 15.38 24.56
CA ASN A 523 14.81 14.85 25.91
C ASN A 523 15.65 13.55 25.85
N PHE A 524 16.88 13.65 26.34
CA PHE A 524 17.89 12.60 26.33
C PHE A 524 17.74 11.70 27.55
N ILE A 525 17.45 10.43 27.32
CA ILE A 525 17.16 9.44 28.37
C ILE A 525 18.37 8.51 28.48
N GLY A 526 18.89 8.34 29.70
CA GLY A 526 20.00 7.43 30.00
C GLY A 526 21.36 7.79 29.39
N HIS A 527 21.51 8.96 28.75
CA HIS A 527 22.77 9.37 28.12
C HIS A 527 23.89 9.65 29.14
N THR A 528 23.53 10.08 30.35
CA THR A 528 24.41 10.29 31.50
C THR A 528 24.70 9.03 32.31
N ASN A 529 24.07 7.89 31.96
CA ASN A 529 24.28 6.65 32.69
C ASN A 529 25.68 6.10 32.41
N THR A 530 26.39 5.73 33.47
CA THR A 530 27.64 4.95 33.39
C THR A 530 27.30 3.54 32.89
N ILE A 531 27.77 3.19 31.70
CA ILE A 531 27.50 1.93 30.98
C ILE A 531 28.78 1.30 30.45
N ASN A 532 28.77 -0.01 30.23
CA ASN A 532 29.83 -0.68 29.47
C ASN A 532 29.38 -0.78 28.01
N ILE A 533 30.20 -0.31 27.08
CA ILE A 533 29.93 -0.41 25.63
C ILE A 533 30.99 -1.26 24.94
N THR A 534 30.61 -1.89 23.83
CA THR A 534 31.54 -2.62 22.96
C THR A 534 31.84 -1.78 21.74
N VAL A 535 33.12 -1.58 21.42
CA VAL A 535 33.55 -1.08 20.12
C VAL A 535 34.05 -2.25 19.27
N GLU A 536 33.73 -2.23 17.98
CA GLU A 536 34.16 -3.21 16.99
C GLU A 536 34.57 -2.50 15.69
N ASN A 537 35.72 -2.88 15.13
CA ASN A 537 36.16 -2.42 13.82
C ASN A 537 35.49 -3.30 12.74
N LYS A 538 34.57 -2.70 11.97
CA LYS A 538 33.79 -3.37 10.90
C LYS A 538 34.53 -3.41 9.56
N GLY A 539 35.80 -3.01 9.53
CA GLY A 539 36.65 -3.02 8.33
C GLY A 539 36.47 -1.82 7.41
N HIS A 540 35.46 -0.98 7.64
CA HIS A 540 35.20 0.30 6.96
C HIS A 540 35.10 1.48 7.95
N SER A 541 34.75 1.20 9.21
CA SER A 541 34.58 2.15 10.32
C SER A 541 34.72 1.41 11.66
N ALA A 542 34.81 2.15 12.78
CA ALA A 542 34.66 1.60 14.12
C ALA A 542 33.26 1.93 14.68
N HIS A 543 32.49 0.90 15.04
CA HIS A 543 31.12 1.04 15.57
C HIS A 543 31.09 0.77 17.07
N PHE A 544 30.39 1.63 17.80
CA PHE A 544 30.27 1.60 19.27
C PHE A 544 28.82 1.26 19.64
N ALA A 545 28.58 0.04 20.11
CA ALA A 545 27.23 -0.47 20.40
C ALA A 545 26.64 0.15 21.68
N LEU A 546 25.40 0.63 21.62
CA LEU A 546 24.69 1.25 22.73
C LEU A 546 23.56 0.35 23.28
N PRO A 547 23.34 0.31 24.61
CA PRO A 547 22.28 -0.49 25.21
C PRO A 547 20.90 0.18 25.08
N HIS A 548 19.84 -0.63 25.02
CA HIS A 548 18.43 -0.18 24.89
C HIS A 548 17.89 0.73 26.03
N SER A 549 18.70 1.00 27.05
CA SER A 549 18.45 2.00 28.09
C SER A 549 18.74 3.44 27.65
N VAL A 550 19.58 3.62 26.61
CA VAL A 550 19.86 4.93 26.00
C VAL A 550 18.75 5.23 24.99
N ARG A 551 17.98 6.29 25.23
CA ARG A 551 16.81 6.65 24.40
C ARG A 551 16.68 8.15 24.19
N LEU A 552 15.87 8.50 23.19
CA LEU A 552 15.63 9.84 22.71
C LEU A 552 14.12 10.06 22.53
N THR A 553 13.66 11.24 22.91
CA THR A 553 12.30 11.76 22.67
C THR A 553 12.38 13.27 22.40
N GLY A 554 11.27 13.89 22.00
CA GLY A 554 11.24 15.32 21.66
C GLY A 554 11.82 15.60 20.27
N GLY A 555 12.36 16.79 20.05
CA GLY A 555 12.96 17.19 18.76
C GLY A 555 12.01 17.09 17.55
N ALA A 556 10.69 17.16 17.79
CA ALA A 556 9.62 16.86 16.83
C ALA A 556 9.72 15.47 16.16
N LEU A 557 10.31 14.47 16.81
CA LEU A 557 10.32 13.08 16.36
C LEU A 557 9.04 12.33 16.82
N PRO A 558 8.42 11.49 15.98
CA PRO A 558 7.19 10.78 16.31
C PRO A 558 7.42 9.55 17.20
N GLY A 559 7.54 9.77 18.51
CA GLY A 559 7.52 8.72 19.54
C GLY A 559 8.84 8.54 20.29
N HIS A 560 9.09 7.31 20.73
CA HIS A 560 10.32 6.92 21.43
C HIS A 560 11.32 6.30 20.46
N TYR A 561 12.59 6.65 20.61
CA TYR A 561 13.69 6.11 19.81
C TYR A 561 14.75 5.56 20.76
N ARG A 562 15.23 4.34 20.56
CA ARG A 562 16.38 3.79 21.31
C ARG A 562 17.65 3.94 20.49
N ALA A 563 18.76 4.31 21.12
CA ALA A 563 20.05 4.34 20.45
C ALA A 563 20.51 2.90 20.16
N ALA A 564 21.09 2.68 18.98
CA ALA A 564 21.62 1.39 18.55
C ALA A 564 23.15 1.38 18.55
N GLN A 565 23.76 2.41 17.95
CA GLN A 565 25.21 2.59 17.93
C GLN A 565 25.58 4.06 17.76
N PHE A 566 26.85 4.38 18.01
CA PHE A 566 27.50 5.55 17.44
C PHE A 566 28.77 5.19 16.67
N HIS A 567 29.23 6.11 15.85
CA HIS A 567 30.46 6.04 15.05
C HIS A 567 30.92 7.46 14.67
N PHE A 568 32.15 7.60 14.20
CA PHE A 568 32.73 8.89 13.79
C PHE A 568 33.18 8.84 12.34
N HIS A 569 33.23 10.02 11.70
CA HIS A 569 33.75 10.26 10.36
C HIS A 569 34.91 11.25 10.47
N TRP A 570 36.07 10.93 9.88
CA TRP A 570 37.28 11.75 9.93
C TRP A 570 38.06 11.67 8.61
N GLY A 571 38.86 12.71 8.36
CA GLY A 571 39.68 12.86 7.15
C GLY A 571 41.08 12.26 7.29
N GLY A 572 41.85 12.30 6.21
CA GLY A 572 43.28 12.01 6.19
C GLY A 572 44.15 13.19 6.64
N ASN A 573 45.46 13.07 6.40
CA ASN A 573 46.50 14.00 6.85
C ASN A 573 46.41 15.38 6.15
N GLY A 574 45.53 16.24 6.66
CA GLY A 574 45.35 17.61 6.19
C GLY A 574 44.08 18.29 6.72
N ARG A 575 43.03 17.50 7.02
CA ARG A 575 41.65 17.96 7.36
C ARG A 575 41.01 18.70 6.16
N PRO A 576 39.67 18.80 6.07
CA PRO A 576 38.62 18.32 6.97
C PRO A 576 38.12 16.88 6.69
N GLY A 577 37.06 16.45 7.39
CA GLY A 577 36.61 15.04 7.42
C GLY A 577 35.17 14.76 7.87
N SER A 578 34.35 15.77 8.14
CA SER A 578 32.91 15.60 8.40
C SER A 578 32.16 15.14 7.15
N GLU A 579 31.02 14.49 7.31
CA GLU A 579 30.14 14.11 6.21
C GLU A 579 29.23 15.28 5.78
N HIS A 580 28.68 16.02 6.74
CA HIS A 580 27.96 17.26 6.48
C HIS A 580 28.90 18.43 6.26
N THR A 581 28.45 19.40 5.46
CA THR A 581 29.07 20.72 5.35
C THR A 581 28.05 21.81 5.65
N ILE A 582 28.52 22.99 6.10
CA ILE A 582 27.68 24.16 6.39
C ILE A 582 28.20 25.32 5.54
N ASP A 583 27.34 25.88 4.68
CA ASP A 583 27.68 26.88 3.65
C ASP A 583 28.87 26.51 2.74
N GLY A 584 29.24 25.23 2.69
CA GLY A 584 30.40 24.70 1.97
C GLY A 584 31.62 24.36 2.85
N GLU A 585 31.66 24.83 4.10
CA GLU A 585 32.72 24.48 5.05
C GLU A 585 32.51 23.07 5.62
N GLN A 586 33.59 22.29 5.66
CA GLN A 586 33.64 20.92 6.17
C GLN A 586 34.55 20.92 7.41
N PHE A 587 34.18 20.15 8.44
CA PHE A 587 34.78 20.16 9.78
C PHE A 587 35.77 18.99 9.94
N PRO A 588 36.78 19.04 10.84
CA PRO A 588 37.78 17.98 10.97
C PRO A 588 37.22 16.58 11.28
N MET A 589 36.15 16.47 12.05
CA MET A 589 35.50 15.20 12.41
C MET A 589 33.99 15.40 12.66
N GLU A 590 33.20 14.33 12.52
CA GLU A 590 31.76 14.30 12.84
C GLU A 590 31.39 13.02 13.60
N LEU A 591 30.53 13.11 14.63
CA LEU A 591 29.97 11.98 15.38
C LEU A 591 28.53 11.74 14.98
N HIS A 592 28.19 10.50 14.61
CA HIS A 592 26.85 10.05 14.26
C HIS A 592 26.31 9.05 15.29
N ILE A 593 25.17 9.37 15.91
CA ILE A 593 24.44 8.50 16.84
C ILE A 593 23.13 8.03 16.19
N VAL A 594 23.06 6.74 15.89
CA VAL A 594 21.94 6.11 15.16
C VAL A 594 20.90 5.58 16.14
N HIS A 595 19.64 6.00 15.97
CA HIS A 595 18.52 5.59 16.80
C HIS A 595 17.39 4.93 16.01
N ILE A 596 16.83 3.86 16.57
CA ILE A 596 15.71 3.07 16.03
C ILE A 596 14.42 3.48 16.75
N LYS A 597 13.38 3.82 16.00
CA LYS A 597 12.02 4.08 16.51
C LYS A 597 11.43 2.82 17.15
N GLU A 598 10.91 2.93 18.37
CA GLU A 598 10.16 1.85 19.02
C GLU A 598 8.75 1.76 18.36
N PRO A 599 8.24 0.57 18.00
CA PRO A 599 8.63 -0.75 18.51
C PRO A 599 9.59 -1.59 17.63
N TYR A 600 10.11 -1.07 16.50
CA TYR A 600 10.93 -1.87 15.56
C TYR A 600 12.12 -2.56 16.24
N GLY A 601 12.38 -3.83 15.93
CA GLY A 601 13.42 -4.66 16.54
C GLY A 601 14.83 -4.37 16.04
N SER A 602 14.98 -3.89 14.80
CA SER A 602 16.26 -3.70 14.10
C SER A 602 16.23 -2.47 13.18
N LEU A 603 17.40 -2.09 12.63
CA LEU A 603 17.48 -1.05 11.59
C LEU A 603 16.71 -1.46 10.33
N ALA A 604 16.87 -2.70 9.87
CA ALA A 604 16.19 -3.22 8.67
C ALA A 604 14.65 -3.19 8.77
N GLU A 605 14.07 -3.32 9.96
CA GLU A 605 12.63 -3.12 10.18
C GLU A 605 12.22 -1.64 10.12
N ALA A 606 13.09 -0.75 10.61
CA ALA A 606 12.84 0.69 10.69
C ALA A 606 13.10 1.43 9.37
N GLU A 607 13.93 0.90 8.49
CA GLU A 607 14.21 1.43 7.14
C GLU A 607 12.96 1.48 6.23
N HIS A 608 11.86 0.84 6.62
CA HIS A 608 10.57 0.89 5.91
C HIS A 608 9.60 1.98 6.42
N ASP A 609 9.96 2.75 7.44
CA ASP A 609 9.21 3.93 7.92
C ASP A 609 10.01 5.20 7.61
N MET A 610 9.39 6.21 6.96
CA MET A 610 10.06 7.48 6.63
C MET A 610 10.54 8.29 7.85
N ALA A 611 10.13 7.91 9.06
CA ALA A 611 10.68 8.41 10.32
C ALA A 611 11.16 7.27 11.25
N GLY A 612 11.43 6.07 10.72
CA GLY A 612 11.85 4.91 11.51
C GLY A 612 13.25 5.04 12.10
N ILE A 613 14.14 5.76 11.42
CA ILE A 613 15.48 6.08 11.92
C ILE A 613 15.56 7.56 12.26
N ALA A 614 16.08 7.87 13.46
CA ALA A 614 16.53 9.21 13.81
C ALA A 614 18.05 9.20 13.99
N LEU A 615 18.74 10.15 13.37
CA LEU A 615 20.20 10.20 13.39
C LEU A 615 20.67 11.57 13.85
N LEU A 616 21.43 11.58 14.94
CA LEU A 616 21.99 12.78 15.55
C LEU A 616 23.44 12.94 15.11
N ALA A 617 23.78 14.12 14.61
CA ALA A 617 25.09 14.48 14.11
C ALA A 617 25.68 15.66 14.90
N PHE A 618 26.94 15.52 15.30
CA PHE A 618 27.70 16.51 16.06
C PHE A 618 29.04 16.76 15.36
N LEU A 619 29.34 18.01 15.05
CA LEU A 619 30.58 18.42 14.40
C LEU A 619 31.67 18.69 15.44
N PHE A 620 32.93 18.43 15.09
CA PHE A 620 34.08 18.80 15.90
C PHE A 620 34.80 20.00 15.30
N GLU A 621 35.32 20.88 16.15
CA GLU A 621 36.16 22.02 15.77
C GLU A 621 37.57 21.83 16.34
N GLU A 622 38.59 22.31 15.61
CA GLU A 622 39.97 22.15 16.05
C GLU A 622 40.29 23.12 17.20
N SER A 623 40.89 22.57 18.26
CA SER A 623 41.18 23.23 19.53
C SER A 623 42.69 23.18 19.84
N PRO A 624 43.25 24.19 20.54
CA PRO A 624 44.60 24.08 21.10
C PRO A 624 44.71 22.97 22.14
N ASP A 625 43.64 22.74 22.91
CA ASP A 625 43.60 21.80 24.03
C ASP A 625 42.95 20.46 23.65
N ASP A 626 43.44 19.37 24.23
CA ASP A 626 42.86 18.02 24.15
C ASP A 626 41.46 17.96 24.78
N ASN A 627 40.57 17.16 24.20
CA ASN A 627 39.27 16.83 24.78
C ASN A 627 39.38 15.56 25.63
N PRO A 628 39.41 15.64 26.98
CA PRO A 628 39.78 14.53 27.86
C PRO A 628 38.77 13.37 27.86
N HIS A 629 37.56 13.59 27.34
CA HIS A 629 36.56 12.53 27.22
C HIS A 629 36.82 11.60 26.02
N LEU A 630 37.53 12.08 24.99
CA LEU A 630 37.88 11.30 23.81
C LEU A 630 39.02 10.30 24.06
N ASP A 631 39.90 10.51 25.04
CA ASP A 631 41.07 9.63 25.26
C ASP A 631 40.67 8.16 25.45
N SER A 632 39.55 7.91 26.15
CA SER A 632 38.98 6.57 26.33
C SER A 632 38.51 5.92 25.02
N VAL A 633 38.02 6.74 24.09
CA VAL A 633 37.57 6.35 22.75
C VAL A 633 38.79 6.09 21.86
N ILE A 634 39.77 6.98 21.84
CA ILE A 634 41.03 6.85 21.06
C ILE A 634 41.80 5.59 21.50
N ALA A 635 41.96 5.38 22.81
CA ALA A 635 42.58 4.17 23.37
C ALA A 635 41.74 2.89 23.16
N SER A 636 40.45 3.01 22.80
CA SER A 636 39.65 1.85 22.38
C SER A 636 39.86 1.53 20.90
N LEU A 637 39.97 2.55 20.03
CA LEU A 637 40.27 2.38 18.60
C LEU A 637 41.60 1.64 18.41
N GLY A 638 42.63 2.01 19.18
CA GLY A 638 43.94 1.34 19.14
C GLY A 638 43.90 -0.14 19.55
N ARG A 639 42.93 -0.53 20.38
CA ARG A 639 42.66 -1.92 20.76
C ARG A 639 41.83 -2.68 19.71
N VAL A 640 41.13 -1.99 18.80
CA VAL A 640 40.38 -2.59 17.67
C VAL A 640 41.03 -2.30 16.31
N LYS A 641 42.36 -2.37 16.27
CA LYS A 641 43.19 -2.00 15.12
C LYS A 641 42.79 -2.66 13.79
N ASN A 642 42.32 -3.91 13.82
CA ASN A 642 42.06 -4.72 12.63
C ASN A 642 40.55 -5.03 12.47
N ASN A 643 40.10 -5.26 11.24
CA ASN A 643 38.73 -5.72 10.95
C ASN A 643 38.34 -6.96 11.79
N GLY A 644 37.12 -6.98 12.32
CA GLY A 644 36.57 -8.04 13.17
C GLY A 644 37.08 -8.05 14.61
N SER A 645 38.05 -7.19 14.96
CA SER A 645 38.48 -7.04 16.36
C SER A 645 37.51 -6.16 17.16
N SER A 646 37.25 -6.54 18.40
CA SER A 646 36.35 -5.84 19.33
C SER A 646 36.97 -5.69 20.71
N THR A 647 36.54 -4.68 21.46
CA THR A 647 36.93 -4.49 22.87
C THR A 647 35.84 -3.77 23.65
N VAL A 648 35.87 -3.89 24.97
CA VAL A 648 34.93 -3.19 25.88
C VAL A 648 35.55 -1.88 26.36
N ILE A 649 34.73 -0.84 26.43
CA ILE A 649 35.00 0.41 27.13
C ILE A 649 34.14 0.39 28.40
N PRO A 650 34.73 0.15 29.59
CA PRO A 650 33.99 0.14 30.84
C PRO A 650 33.67 1.56 31.30
N ASN A 651 32.57 1.71 32.05
CA ASN A 651 32.17 2.96 32.71
C ASN A 651 31.97 4.18 31.79
N PHE A 652 31.77 3.94 30.49
CA PHE A 652 31.49 4.97 29.49
C PHE A 652 30.20 5.74 29.78
N ARG A 653 30.12 6.99 29.33
CA ARG A 653 28.90 7.82 29.32
C ARG A 653 28.77 8.50 27.97
N LEU A 654 27.57 8.50 27.41
CA LEU A 654 27.35 9.12 26.11
C LEU A 654 27.32 10.66 26.20
N SER A 655 26.91 11.20 27.35
CA SER A 655 26.97 12.63 27.71
C SER A 655 28.37 13.25 27.64
N ASP A 656 29.40 12.43 27.69
CA ASP A 656 30.79 12.88 27.80
C ASP A 656 31.39 13.14 26.41
N ILE A 657 30.79 12.59 25.33
CA ILE A 657 31.21 12.79 23.94
C ILE A 657 30.21 13.56 23.07
N ILE A 658 29.20 14.19 23.70
CA ILE A 658 28.26 15.14 23.06
C ILE A 658 28.26 16.45 23.85
N PRO A 659 27.87 17.60 23.25
CA PRO A 659 27.69 18.81 24.02
C PRO A 659 26.58 18.63 25.05
N SER A 660 26.72 19.32 26.19
CA SER A 660 25.71 19.39 27.25
C SER A 660 24.30 19.65 26.70
N ASP A 661 23.28 18.95 27.20
CA ASP A 661 21.86 19.11 26.86
C ASP A 661 21.40 20.58 26.81
N LYS A 662 22.03 21.45 27.62
CA LYS A 662 21.77 22.90 27.72
C LYS A 662 22.21 23.70 26.49
N ASP A 663 23.04 23.13 25.63
CA ASP A 663 23.52 23.74 24.39
C ASP A 663 22.81 23.15 23.14
N LEU A 664 22.12 22.01 23.30
CA LEU A 664 21.49 21.24 22.21
C LEU A 664 20.10 21.77 21.77
N PHE A 665 19.75 23.01 22.14
CA PHE A 665 18.54 23.68 21.66
C PHE A 665 18.62 24.12 20.18
N SER A 666 19.84 24.23 19.63
CA SER A 666 20.10 24.86 18.33
C SER A 666 20.58 23.81 17.31
N TYR A 667 19.74 23.49 16.31
CA TYR A 667 20.02 22.44 15.33
C TYR A 667 19.34 22.65 13.97
N TYR A 668 19.85 21.98 12.94
CA TYR A 668 19.21 21.77 11.66
C TYR A 668 18.47 20.42 11.62
N ARG A 669 17.35 20.35 10.89
CA ARG A 669 16.53 19.15 10.68
C ARG A 669 16.18 19.00 9.21
N TYR A 670 16.42 17.82 8.64
CA TYR A 670 15.95 17.45 7.30
C TYR A 670 15.64 15.95 7.21
N VAL A 671 15.04 15.49 6.11
CA VAL A 671 14.80 14.07 5.82
C VAL A 671 15.80 13.61 4.75
N GLY A 672 16.49 12.51 5.01
CA GLY A 672 17.57 12.02 4.17
C GLY A 672 17.73 10.51 4.19
N SER A 673 18.93 10.05 3.85
CA SER A 673 19.29 8.63 3.83
C SER A 673 20.27 8.26 4.93
N MET A 674 20.56 6.96 5.08
CA MET A 674 21.84 6.54 5.66
C MET A 674 23.00 7.02 4.77
N THR A 675 24.15 7.37 5.36
CA THR A 675 25.36 7.77 4.62
C THR A 675 26.24 6.61 4.20
N THR A 676 25.92 5.39 4.61
CA THR A 676 26.57 4.12 4.22
C THR A 676 25.73 3.33 3.19
N PRO A 677 26.33 2.37 2.45
CA PRO A 677 25.61 1.48 1.54
C PRO A 677 24.43 0.75 2.18
N GLY A 678 23.42 0.47 1.35
CA GLY A 678 22.03 0.42 1.79
C GLY A 678 21.35 1.76 1.51
N CYS A 679 21.89 2.87 2.00
CA CYS A 679 21.51 4.23 1.60
C CYS A 679 19.99 4.52 1.69
N GLU A 680 19.27 3.87 2.60
CA GLU A 680 17.81 3.91 2.63
C GLU A 680 17.27 5.24 3.13
N GLN A 681 16.23 5.74 2.47
CA GLN A 681 15.78 7.15 2.53
C GLN A 681 14.76 7.41 3.66
N ALA A 682 15.05 6.84 4.82
CA ALA A 682 14.18 6.69 5.99
C ALA A 682 14.66 7.48 7.23
N VAL A 683 15.60 8.41 7.05
CA VAL A 683 16.36 9.02 8.16
C VAL A 683 15.90 10.45 8.46
N ALA A 684 15.43 10.67 9.69
CA ALA A 684 15.22 12.00 10.26
C ALA A 684 16.54 12.55 10.84
N TRP A 685 17.27 13.32 10.03
CA TRP A 685 18.56 13.90 10.40
C TRP A 685 18.42 15.08 11.35
N THR A 686 19.35 15.17 12.30
CA THR A 686 19.49 16.32 13.20
C THR A 686 20.97 16.67 13.35
N LEU A 687 21.39 17.80 12.78
CA LEU A 687 22.77 18.32 12.92
C LEU A 687 22.77 19.46 13.94
N PHE A 688 23.42 19.28 15.08
CA PHE A 688 23.48 20.33 16.10
C PHE A 688 24.48 21.43 15.74
N HIS A 689 24.13 22.70 16.01
CA HIS A 689 25.04 23.83 15.76
C HIS A 689 26.20 23.90 16.77
N ARG A 690 26.08 23.20 17.92
CA ARG A 690 27.11 23.20 18.95
C ARG A 690 28.18 22.16 18.60
N THR A 691 29.34 22.68 18.24
CA THR A 691 30.59 21.95 18.01
C THR A 691 31.19 21.40 19.31
N LEU A 692 32.08 20.41 19.15
CA LEU A 692 32.93 19.86 20.19
C LEU A 692 34.42 20.17 19.89
N PRO A 693 35.23 20.59 20.87
CA PRO A 693 36.66 20.74 20.67
C PRO A 693 37.32 19.36 20.46
N ILE A 694 38.37 19.32 19.63
CA ILE A 694 39.35 18.24 19.54
C ILE A 694 40.71 18.83 19.14
N SER A 695 41.81 18.32 19.70
CA SER A 695 43.13 18.82 19.33
C SER A 695 43.66 18.24 18.03
N SER A 696 44.63 18.93 17.44
CA SER A 696 45.44 18.41 16.33
C SER A 696 46.08 17.05 16.67
N LEU A 697 46.56 16.88 17.90
CA LEU A 697 47.20 15.64 18.37
C LEU A 697 46.20 14.48 18.50
N GLN A 698 44.98 14.75 18.98
CA GLN A 698 43.93 13.73 19.07
C GLN A 698 43.41 13.32 17.69
N LEU A 699 43.25 14.26 16.75
CA LEU A 699 42.92 13.94 15.35
C LEU A 699 43.99 13.04 14.70
N ASP A 700 45.26 13.42 14.85
CA ASP A 700 46.39 12.66 14.29
C ASP A 700 46.57 11.29 15.00
N ALA A 701 46.16 11.17 16.26
CA ALA A 701 46.12 9.89 16.96
C ALA A 701 45.02 8.97 16.42
N ILE A 702 43.82 9.50 16.12
CA ILE A 702 42.66 8.73 15.62
C ILE A 702 42.98 8.05 14.28
N THR A 703 43.52 8.79 13.31
CA THR A 703 43.85 8.28 11.96
C THR A 703 44.89 7.15 11.96
N GLN A 704 45.68 7.04 13.03
CA GLN A 704 46.73 6.02 13.19
C GLN A 704 46.27 4.75 13.93
N GLN A 705 45.14 4.79 14.64
CA GLN A 705 44.68 3.65 15.45
C GLN A 705 44.15 2.48 14.61
N CYS A 706 43.14 2.76 13.78
CA CYS A 706 42.37 1.74 13.07
C CYS A 706 42.86 1.49 11.64
N ARG A 707 42.56 0.30 11.12
CA ARG A 707 42.81 -0.10 9.74
C ARG A 707 41.56 -0.64 9.09
N PHE A 708 41.43 -0.38 7.79
CA PHE A 708 40.47 -1.03 6.92
C PHE A 708 40.68 -2.54 6.88
N TRP A 709 39.71 -3.29 6.36
CA TRP A 709 39.82 -4.74 6.17
C TRP A 709 40.98 -5.15 5.24
N THR A 710 41.43 -4.24 4.36
CA THR A 710 42.62 -4.36 3.51
C THR A 710 43.95 -4.22 4.27
N GLY A 711 43.90 -3.90 5.56
CA GLY A 711 45.07 -3.60 6.38
C GLY A 711 45.65 -2.20 6.20
N GLN A 712 45.10 -1.36 5.31
CA GLN A 712 45.50 0.05 5.15
C GLN A 712 44.99 0.91 6.32
N PRO A 713 45.65 2.04 6.65
CA PRO A 713 45.15 3.00 7.63
C PRO A 713 43.70 3.43 7.33
N MET A 714 42.88 3.57 8.36
CA MET A 714 41.48 4.00 8.21
C MET A 714 41.41 5.53 8.13
N THR A 715 41.52 6.09 6.93
CA THR A 715 41.45 7.53 6.65
C THR A 715 40.32 7.88 5.69
N ASP A 716 39.86 9.13 5.73
CA ASP A 716 38.81 9.68 4.84
C ASP A 716 37.52 8.85 4.83
N ILE A 717 37.04 8.50 6.03
CA ILE A 717 35.85 7.65 6.22
C ILE A 717 34.54 8.43 6.16
N PHE A 718 34.38 9.25 5.12
CA PHE A 718 33.22 10.13 4.91
C PHE A 718 32.68 10.03 3.47
N ARG A 719 31.35 10.04 3.32
CA ARG A 719 30.67 10.17 2.02
C ARG A 719 30.63 11.65 1.59
N PRO A 720 30.97 12.00 0.33
CA PRO A 720 30.80 13.36 -0.18
C PRO A 720 29.34 13.84 -0.11
N THR A 721 29.12 15.15 0.06
CA THR A 721 27.77 15.72 0.11
C THR A 721 26.95 15.47 -1.15
N GLN A 722 25.68 15.14 -0.95
CA GLN A 722 24.73 14.75 -1.98
C GLN A 722 23.78 15.93 -2.32
N PRO A 723 23.17 15.95 -3.51
CA PRO A 723 22.22 16.99 -3.91
C PRO A 723 21.03 17.13 -2.94
N LEU A 724 20.58 18.36 -2.71
CA LEU A 724 19.44 18.62 -1.82
C LEU A 724 18.08 18.23 -2.44
N ASP A 725 17.98 18.19 -3.77
CA ASP A 725 16.81 17.71 -4.53
C ASP A 725 15.46 18.29 -4.07
N GLY A 726 15.44 19.60 -3.84
CA GLY A 726 14.23 20.34 -3.44
C GLY A 726 13.75 20.08 -2.01
N ARG A 727 14.48 19.27 -1.21
CA ARG A 727 14.16 19.04 0.20
C ARG A 727 14.34 20.32 1.03
N VAL A 728 13.44 20.53 1.99
CA VAL A 728 13.54 21.65 2.94
C VAL A 728 14.44 21.25 4.12
N VAL A 729 15.45 22.07 4.40
CA VAL A 729 16.20 22.03 5.66
C VAL A 729 15.57 23.04 6.61
N TYR A 730 15.16 22.59 7.80
CA TYR A 730 14.65 23.43 8.86
C TYR A 730 15.75 23.79 9.86
N ARG A 731 15.63 24.95 10.52
CA ARG A 731 16.50 25.38 11.62
C ARG A 731 15.67 25.65 12.87
N SER A 732 16.03 25.08 14.01
CA SER A 732 15.39 25.42 15.29
C SER A 732 15.75 26.85 15.70
N LYS A 733 14.81 27.56 16.35
CA LYS A 733 15.05 28.92 16.82
C LYS A 733 15.77 28.86 18.18
N ALA A 734 17.00 29.40 18.24
CA ALA A 734 17.66 29.62 19.52
C ALA A 734 16.81 30.58 20.38
N GLY A 735 16.39 30.13 21.56
CA GLY A 735 15.44 30.84 22.42
C GLY A 735 15.75 30.60 23.89
N ALA A 736 15.62 31.65 24.70
CA ALA A 736 16.06 31.68 26.09
C ALA A 736 15.44 30.55 26.95
N ALA A 737 16.23 30.08 27.92
CA ALA A 737 15.80 29.07 28.88
C ALA A 737 14.54 29.50 29.64
N LEU A 738 13.43 28.78 29.42
CA LEU A 738 12.20 28.93 30.18
C LEU A 738 12.40 28.45 31.62
N ARG A 739 12.91 29.33 32.48
CA ARG A 739 12.73 29.20 33.93
C ARG A 739 11.23 29.26 34.22
N GLY A 740 10.74 28.28 34.97
CA GLY A 740 9.31 28.00 35.06
C GLY A 740 8.49 29.13 35.67
N VAL A 741 7.32 29.38 35.08
CA VAL A 741 6.19 30.04 35.74
C VAL A 741 5.07 29.01 35.81
N MET A 742 4.86 28.49 37.02
CA MET A 742 3.64 27.79 37.37
C MET A 742 2.49 28.82 37.46
N HIS A 743 1.24 28.35 37.34
CA HIS A 743 0.00 29.01 37.77
C HIS A 743 -0.75 30.00 36.84
N TRP A 744 -2.04 29.67 36.66
CA TRP A 744 -3.22 30.47 36.21
C TRP A 744 -3.24 31.08 34.78
N TRP A 745 -4.15 30.54 33.96
CA TRP A 745 -5.42 31.23 33.62
C TRP A 745 -6.58 30.22 33.72
N VAL A 746 -7.79 30.68 34.09
CA VAL A 746 -8.99 29.85 34.33
C VAL A 746 -10.24 30.57 33.82
N GLY A 747 -11.21 29.82 33.30
CA GLY A 747 -12.51 30.30 32.82
C GLY A 747 -12.60 30.36 31.29
N VAL A 748 -13.78 30.22 30.66
CA VAL A 748 -15.16 30.05 31.16
C VAL A 748 -15.91 29.14 30.14
N SER A 749 -16.82 28.22 30.47
CA SER A 749 -17.48 27.88 31.75
C SER A 749 -17.24 26.36 32.08
N SER A 750 -18.09 25.49 32.67
CA SER A 750 -19.52 25.50 33.05
C SER A 750 -19.81 24.54 34.23
N VAL A 751 -21.09 24.36 34.58
CA VAL A 751 -21.65 23.47 35.63
C VAL A 751 -21.27 23.82 37.08
N LEU A 752 -22.19 24.55 37.73
CA LEU A 752 -22.31 24.57 39.19
C LEU A 752 -23.80 24.47 39.57
N LEU A 753 -24.22 23.29 40.04
CA LEU A 753 -25.51 23.04 40.68
C LEU A 753 -25.24 22.12 41.88
N GLY A 754 -25.23 22.67 43.09
CA GLY A 754 -24.66 21.97 44.25
C GLY A 754 -24.80 22.69 45.59
N ARG A 755 -26.02 23.16 45.89
CA ARG A 755 -26.58 23.41 47.24
C ARG A 755 -25.62 23.79 48.39
N THR A 756 -25.72 25.04 48.84
CA THR A 756 -25.70 25.34 50.29
C THR A 756 -27.05 24.98 50.92
N GLY A 757 -27.08 24.72 52.24
CA GLY A 757 -28.31 24.53 53.01
C GLY A 757 -28.16 23.54 54.16
N LEU A 758 -27.96 24.04 55.39
CA LEU A 758 -28.19 23.25 56.60
C LEU A 758 -29.68 23.17 56.90
N ILE A 759 -30.12 22.05 57.50
CA ILE A 759 -30.94 21.98 58.72
C ILE A 759 -31.07 20.50 59.12
N HIS A 760 -30.81 20.22 60.40
CA HIS A 760 -31.00 18.98 61.17
C HIS A 760 -30.87 17.62 60.44
#